data_AF-A0A2D6A1W5-F1
#
_entry.id   AF-A0A2D6A1W5-F1
#
_cell.length_a   1.000
_cell.length_b   1.000
_cell.length_c   1.000
_cell.angle_alpha   90.00
_cell.angle_beta   90.00
_cell.angle_gamma   90.00
#
_symmetry.space_group_name_H-M   'P 1'
#
loop_
_entity.id
_entity.type
_entity.pdbx_description
1 polymer ?
#
loop_
_entity_poly.entity_id
_entity_poly.type
_entity_poly.pdbx_seq_one_letter_code
_entity_poly.pdbx_strand_id
1 'polypeptide(L)'
;MTMFRSLAVVAAVTTLLPSPCALAQGPIDAGPPRTVVIPIEPARPAGKDAYLPQAPASLLEEMKFNKHKHRVVPEGQGGLPLPNSAEVQPAEHSPQAGPGDFRYFLNEPVQPAGAGISGSLVEPAGAVNRDVVLYTGNTFAALSKDSGKSWTHINPSTRFPAPDGPMCCDQRVIHVPSPNMTLWLLEYRYSSSKGTGSLRIAFAKGRDELRKNVFASFVVNPKTFGFGNGFFLDYSDLTYGSKHLYGSAIVAPGGTTGSISYVLWRAALTDVYDGGNVAISYYTAAALGGYGNYRFAQGSTSNMYWAAHESTTILRVYKWNETSGNASIFRKTISKWSATPTPAPGPDARDWTGFRWTNNCVLGGYANSSEVGFLWTSGSVSGRPRNFVRVARFNPTTLALIGQRDIHSANVAYHFPYAATNSSGHIGVTICFGGGKWYPSAGAFIIDNYTSWAGLSAVETMRTGKAGPPSNRWGDYFHCWRNSNLTSTWSGMGFTKQSATGSGEPRYVWFGREVNQPTWVNLYVQSTPATGVKITLPQLDRLGRGDGLTNFSRSYAPNQGYELTAPLTHLVGRTTYAFERWLLRTAPTAGFVNQPIGKLDLSVSNIVSLDDTAIARYVIRRVLNVRSLYASNVPITVSVTDINGKKNGATNFTRFYRNAQALTLTAPAIVGGRRFYRWRLNNANQPAGNKTLSVSMTATHTADAVYGYQTVGTYASFGVGCAGSNGTPSQKASGTPEVGFTPVYSLVNGPIQSAALFSFGFSRTAWGKIPLPFLLPGTKCAVYNDLVFTPAVPTNRNGNATLSLPLPNIAALIGQHYYSQFICVDPKANSWGLTMTNDIDTKIGGWVFQ
;
A
#
# COMPACT_ATOMS: atom_id res chain seq x y z
N MET A 1 85.28 -65.73 28.67
CA MET A 1 84.10 -66.34 29.31
C MET A 1 83.10 -65.24 29.60
N THR A 2 82.09 -65.13 28.73
CA THR A 2 80.66 -64.94 29.06
C THR A 2 80.24 -64.04 30.23
N MET A 3 79.47 -62.97 29.88
CA MET A 3 78.10 -62.67 30.36
C MET A 3 77.88 -62.31 31.86
N PHE A 4 76.96 -61.45 32.30
CA PHE A 4 75.98 -60.52 31.72
C PHE A 4 75.38 -59.68 32.88
N ARG A 5 74.80 -58.53 32.51
CA ARG A 5 73.66 -57.81 33.13
C ARG A 5 73.92 -56.81 34.27
N SER A 6 74.13 -55.59 33.77
CA SER A 6 73.79 -54.27 34.29
C SER A 6 72.45 -54.17 35.03
N LEU A 7 72.47 -53.51 36.20
CA LEU A 7 71.37 -52.69 36.71
C LEU A 7 71.97 -51.31 37.05
N ALA A 8 71.76 -50.32 36.17
CA ALA A 8 72.13 -48.94 36.43
C ALA A 8 70.91 -48.20 36.99
N VAL A 9 71.05 -47.73 38.23
CA VAL A 9 70.13 -46.79 38.87
C VAL A 9 70.34 -45.42 38.23
N VAL A 10 69.33 -44.91 37.54
CA VAL A 10 69.28 -43.51 37.08
C VAL A 10 68.25 -42.79 37.93
N ALA A 11 68.71 -41.77 38.64
CA ALA A 11 67.90 -40.84 39.42
C ALA A 11 66.97 -40.05 38.51
N ALA A 12 65.66 -40.20 38.70
CA ALA A 12 64.65 -39.33 38.10
C ALA A 12 64.27 -38.24 39.11
N VAL A 13 64.68 -37.01 38.83
CA VAL A 13 64.16 -35.80 39.46
C VAL A 13 62.70 -35.64 39.05
N THR A 14 61.77 -35.97 39.94
CA THR A 14 60.35 -35.69 39.77
C THR A 14 60.05 -34.24 40.16
N THR A 15 60.09 -33.34 39.19
CA THR A 15 59.40 -32.05 39.31
C THR A 15 57.90 -32.30 39.34
N LEU A 16 57.30 -32.19 40.52
CA LEU A 16 55.85 -32.09 40.73
C LEU A 16 55.35 -30.76 40.13
N LEU A 17 54.98 -30.78 38.85
CA LEU A 17 54.04 -29.81 38.29
C LEU A 17 52.63 -30.35 38.53
N PRO A 18 51.74 -29.62 39.22
CA PRO A 18 50.33 -29.98 39.21
C PRO A 18 49.79 -29.61 37.83
N SER A 19 49.73 -30.57 36.91
CA SER A 19 48.83 -30.48 35.76
C SER A 19 47.41 -30.45 36.31
N PRO A 20 46.60 -29.39 36.13
CA PRO A 20 45.18 -29.52 36.34
C PRO A 20 44.65 -30.33 35.17
N CYS A 21 44.66 -31.65 35.32
CA CYS A 21 43.84 -32.55 34.51
C CYS A 21 42.39 -32.26 34.89
N ALA A 22 41.83 -31.17 34.35
CA ALA A 22 40.41 -30.95 34.35
C ALA A 22 39.83 -32.01 33.41
N LEU A 23 39.40 -33.14 33.96
CA LEU A 23 38.47 -34.05 33.29
C LEU A 23 37.40 -33.19 32.63
N ALA A 24 37.33 -33.22 31.30
CA ALA A 24 36.31 -32.50 30.55
C ALA A 24 34.95 -32.99 31.04
N GLN A 25 34.28 -32.20 31.89
CA GLN A 25 32.93 -32.52 32.33
C GLN A 25 32.05 -32.57 31.09
N GLY A 26 31.50 -33.74 30.79
CA GLY A 26 30.54 -33.93 29.71
C GLY A 26 29.33 -32.98 29.85
N PRO A 27 28.52 -32.83 28.79
CA PRO A 27 27.31 -32.02 28.89
C PRO A 27 26.40 -32.50 30.02
N ILE A 28 25.79 -31.56 30.73
CA ILE A 28 24.74 -31.84 31.70
C ILE A 28 23.41 -31.81 30.94
N ASP A 29 22.61 -32.87 31.02
CA ASP A 29 21.24 -32.88 30.49
C ASP A 29 20.35 -32.01 31.39
N ALA A 30 19.60 -31.07 30.80
CA ALA A 30 18.64 -30.23 31.52
C ALA A 30 17.36 -30.98 31.94
N GLY A 31 17.19 -32.22 31.49
CA GLY A 31 15.96 -32.99 31.64
C GLY A 31 14.85 -32.49 30.71
N PRO A 32 13.66 -33.10 30.75
CA PRO A 32 12.54 -32.67 29.92
C PRO A 32 12.03 -31.27 30.33
N PRO A 33 11.68 -30.40 29.36
CA PRO A 33 11.06 -29.12 29.65
C PRO A 33 9.63 -29.33 30.17
N ARG A 34 9.10 -28.30 30.84
CA ARG A 34 7.67 -28.24 31.15
C ARG A 34 6.92 -27.73 29.93
N THR A 35 5.66 -28.11 29.77
CA THR A 35 4.81 -27.66 28.64
C THR A 35 3.52 -27.03 29.13
N VAL A 36 3.07 -25.97 28.47
CA VAL A 36 1.78 -25.31 28.67
C VAL A 36 1.20 -24.93 27.31
N VAL A 37 -0.12 -24.91 27.18
CA VAL A 37 -0.80 -24.49 25.95
C VAL A 37 -1.51 -23.17 26.24
N ILE A 38 -1.33 -22.19 25.34
CA ILE A 38 -1.99 -20.89 25.45
C ILE A 38 -2.72 -20.55 24.14
N PRO A 39 -3.85 -19.81 24.21
CA PRO A 39 -4.57 -19.38 23.02
C PRO A 39 -3.87 -18.20 22.32
N ILE A 40 -4.02 -18.15 21.01
CA ILE A 40 -3.67 -17.01 20.15
C ILE A 40 -4.91 -16.13 19.98
N GLU A 41 -4.75 -14.85 20.31
CA GLU A 41 -5.72 -13.82 20.01
C GLU A 41 -5.77 -13.55 18.48
N PRO A 42 -6.98 -13.40 17.90
CA PRO A 42 -7.14 -13.18 16.48
C PRO A 42 -6.52 -11.86 16.00
N ALA A 43 -6.25 -11.78 14.70
CA ALA A 43 -5.64 -10.61 14.07
C ALA A 43 -6.47 -9.34 14.28
N ARG A 44 -5.83 -8.28 14.78
CA ARG A 44 -6.44 -6.96 14.98
C ARG A 44 -6.02 -6.00 13.88
N PRO A 45 -6.95 -5.44 13.07
CA PRO A 45 -6.63 -4.39 12.10
C PRO A 45 -6.21 -3.05 12.74
N ALA A 46 -5.55 -2.19 11.97
CA ALA A 46 -5.28 -0.81 12.35
C ALA A 46 -6.58 -0.02 12.60
N GLY A 47 -6.56 0.92 13.57
CA GLY A 47 -7.72 1.77 13.90
C GLY A 47 -8.76 1.14 14.82
N LYS A 48 -8.59 -0.13 15.22
CA LYS A 48 -9.28 -0.75 16.37
C LYS A 48 -8.42 -0.66 17.63
N ASP A 49 -7.91 0.54 17.89
CA ASP A 49 -7.04 0.79 19.04
C ASP A 49 -7.88 0.70 20.32
N ALA A 50 -7.33 0.00 21.32
CA ALA A 50 -7.95 -0.05 22.64
C ALA A 50 -7.52 1.22 23.36
N TYR A 51 -8.42 2.21 23.42
CA TYR A 51 -8.16 3.43 24.17
C TYR A 51 -8.08 3.10 25.65
N LEU A 52 -6.86 2.89 26.15
CA LEU A 52 -6.55 2.95 27.55
C LEU A 52 -5.80 4.27 27.77
N PRO A 53 -6.14 5.05 28.82
CA PRO A 53 -5.42 6.27 29.12
C PRO A 53 -3.93 5.97 29.19
N GLN A 54 -3.13 6.75 28.46
CA GLN A 54 -1.68 6.73 28.58
C GLN A 54 -1.33 6.95 30.06
N ALA A 55 -0.50 6.09 30.65
CA ALA A 55 -0.05 6.32 32.00
C ALA A 55 0.67 7.69 32.04
N PRO A 56 0.33 8.60 32.99
CA PRO A 56 1.04 9.85 33.16
C PRO A 56 2.56 9.64 33.21
N ALA A 57 3.34 10.57 32.65
CA ALA A 57 4.81 10.49 32.66
C ALA A 57 5.40 10.34 34.08
N SER A 58 4.70 10.83 35.10
CA SER A 58 5.08 10.65 36.51
C SER A 58 5.00 9.20 37.00
N LEU A 59 4.10 8.38 36.44
CA LEU A 59 4.06 6.92 36.68
C LEU A 59 5.16 6.15 35.92
N LEU A 60 5.77 6.78 34.89
CA LEU A 60 6.98 6.25 34.25
C LEU A 60 8.25 6.58 35.05
N GLU A 61 8.24 7.64 35.86
CA GLU A 61 9.36 8.02 36.75
C GLU A 61 9.36 7.26 38.09
N GLU A 62 8.22 6.77 38.57
CA GLU A 62 8.07 6.22 39.92
C GLU A 62 8.05 4.68 40.01
N MET A 63 9.10 4.03 39.50
CA MET A 63 9.73 2.98 40.29
C MET A 63 11.23 3.17 40.20
N LYS A 64 11.81 3.65 41.31
CA LYS A 64 13.24 3.60 41.58
C LYS A 64 13.71 2.14 41.37
N PHE A 65 14.14 1.80 40.16
CA PHE A 65 14.80 0.54 39.81
C PHE A 65 16.03 0.26 40.69
N ASN A 66 16.47 1.25 41.47
CA ASN A 66 17.52 1.20 42.49
C ASN A 66 17.32 0.18 43.63
N LYS A 67 16.35 -0.74 43.59
CA LYS A 67 16.07 -1.64 44.74
C LYS A 67 15.90 -3.12 44.45
N HIS A 68 15.97 -3.59 43.21
CA HIS A 68 16.13 -5.03 43.02
C HIS A 68 17.59 -5.39 43.33
N LYS A 69 17.81 -6.18 44.39
CA LYS A 69 19.14 -6.74 44.70
C LYS A 69 19.48 -7.76 43.59
N HIS A 70 19.95 -7.26 42.45
CA HIS A 70 20.42 -8.09 41.36
C HIS A 70 21.52 -9.02 41.89
N ARG A 71 21.42 -10.31 41.59
CA ARG A 71 22.49 -11.24 41.90
C ARG A 71 23.66 -10.92 40.97
N VAL A 72 24.65 -10.23 41.49
CA VAL A 72 25.94 -10.03 40.83
C VAL A 72 26.49 -11.39 40.46
N VAL A 73 27.01 -11.52 39.24
CA VAL A 73 27.71 -12.73 38.81
C VAL A 73 28.82 -13.03 39.83
N PRO A 74 28.82 -14.22 40.46
CA PRO A 74 29.82 -14.54 41.47
C PRO A 74 31.24 -14.43 40.93
N GLU A 75 32.14 -13.93 41.76
CA GLU A 75 33.55 -13.84 41.40
C GLU A 75 34.16 -15.25 41.31
N GLY A 76 34.69 -15.57 40.13
CA GLY A 76 35.39 -16.82 39.87
C GLY A 76 36.86 -16.77 40.27
N GLN A 77 37.37 -17.90 40.75
CA GLN A 77 38.80 -18.11 40.96
C GLN A 77 39.43 -18.70 39.69
N GLY A 78 40.70 -18.36 39.43
CA GLY A 78 41.43 -18.80 38.23
C GLY A 78 40.92 -18.16 36.93
N GLY A 79 40.81 -18.96 35.88
CA GLY A 79 40.42 -18.55 34.54
C GLY A 79 41.55 -18.67 33.52
N LEU A 80 41.20 -18.53 32.24
CA LEU A 80 42.20 -18.51 31.16
C LEU A 80 42.95 -17.16 31.13
N PRO A 81 44.18 -17.11 30.59
CA PRO A 81 44.88 -15.85 30.32
C PRO A 81 44.02 -14.90 29.48
N LEU A 82 44.18 -13.59 29.68
CA LEU A 82 43.49 -12.60 28.85
C LEU A 82 43.86 -12.79 27.37
N PRO A 83 42.90 -12.65 26.44
CA PRO A 83 43.21 -12.78 25.02
C PRO A 83 44.15 -11.66 24.57
N ASN A 84 45.20 -12.00 23.82
CA ASN A 84 46.09 -11.03 23.20
C ASN A 84 45.36 -10.30 22.05
N SER A 85 44.66 -9.22 22.41
CA SER A 85 43.81 -8.45 21.52
C SER A 85 44.45 -7.10 21.27
N ALA A 86 44.63 -6.72 20.00
CA ALA A 86 44.99 -5.35 19.64
C ALA A 86 43.88 -4.38 20.06
N GLU A 87 44.22 -3.12 20.30
CA GLU A 87 43.22 -2.09 20.56
C GLU A 87 42.31 -1.88 19.34
N VAL A 88 41.05 -1.56 19.62
CA VAL A 88 40.06 -1.18 18.63
C VAL A 88 39.72 0.29 18.86
N GLN A 89 39.76 1.11 17.81
CA GLN A 89 39.45 2.54 17.92
C GLN A 89 38.13 2.88 17.19
N PRO A 90 37.38 3.89 17.63
CA PRO A 90 36.33 4.46 16.81
C PRO A 90 36.94 5.08 15.54
N ALA A 91 36.38 4.75 14.37
CA ALA A 91 36.75 5.33 13.09
C ALA A 91 35.58 6.14 12.52
N GLU A 92 35.88 7.25 11.85
CA GLU A 92 34.88 7.97 11.07
C GLU A 92 34.55 7.17 9.81
N HIS A 93 33.26 6.99 9.55
CA HIS A 93 32.81 6.30 8.35
C HIS A 93 33.15 7.12 7.09
N SER A 94 33.96 6.54 6.20
CA SER A 94 34.31 7.19 4.93
C SER A 94 33.17 7.08 3.89
N PRO A 95 32.76 8.21 3.26
CA PRO A 95 31.82 8.18 2.14
C PRO A 95 32.44 7.62 0.84
N GLN A 96 33.76 7.51 0.76
CA GLN A 96 34.49 6.85 -0.34
C GLN A 96 35.10 5.55 0.19
N ALA A 97 34.72 4.42 -0.39
CA ALA A 97 35.22 3.11 0.01
C ALA A 97 35.39 2.24 -1.23
N GLY A 98 36.50 1.50 -1.26
CA GLY A 98 36.83 0.54 -2.29
C GLY A 98 36.17 -0.83 -2.05
N PRO A 99 36.41 -1.80 -2.96
CA PRO A 99 35.88 -3.15 -2.84
C PRO A 99 36.28 -3.81 -1.52
N GLY A 100 35.29 -4.23 -0.73
CA GLY A 100 35.50 -4.91 0.55
C GLY A 100 35.58 -3.98 1.78
N ASP A 101 35.42 -2.66 1.59
CA ASP A 101 35.33 -1.73 2.71
C ASP A 101 33.94 -1.77 3.36
N PHE A 102 33.87 -1.38 4.63
CA PHE A 102 32.59 -1.22 5.34
C PHE A 102 31.79 -0.05 4.76
N ARG A 103 30.46 -0.21 4.68
CA ARG A 103 29.53 0.82 4.23
C ARG A 103 28.27 0.84 5.08
N TYR A 104 27.81 2.04 5.44
CA TYR A 104 26.40 2.29 5.73
C TYR A 104 25.68 2.62 4.41
N PHE A 105 24.86 1.70 3.90
CA PHE A 105 23.99 1.94 2.74
C PHE A 105 22.82 2.86 3.07
N LEU A 106 22.40 2.83 4.33
CA LEU A 106 21.39 3.71 4.89
C LEU A 106 21.76 4.04 6.34
N ASN A 107 21.53 5.29 6.75
CA ASN A 107 21.70 5.71 8.14
C ASN A 107 20.76 6.88 8.46
N GLU A 108 19.53 6.55 8.84
CA GLU A 108 18.45 7.51 9.01
C GLU A 108 18.01 7.61 10.47
N PRO A 109 17.70 8.83 10.96
CA PRO A 109 17.04 8.99 12.25
C PRO A 109 15.61 8.43 12.19
N VAL A 110 15.17 7.81 13.28
CA VAL A 110 13.80 7.29 13.42
C VAL A 110 12.95 8.29 14.19
N GLN A 111 12.33 9.23 13.49
CA GLN A 111 11.54 10.31 14.08
C GLN A 111 10.13 10.36 13.48
N PRO A 112 9.27 9.36 13.75
CA PRO A 112 7.90 9.38 13.27
C PRO A 112 7.13 10.56 13.90
N ALA A 113 6.38 11.29 13.06
CA ALA A 113 5.56 12.41 13.52
C ALA A 113 4.53 11.97 14.58
N GLY A 114 4.38 12.76 15.65
CA GLY A 114 3.45 12.46 16.74
C GLY A 114 3.94 11.40 17.74
N ALA A 115 5.14 10.86 17.58
CA ALA A 115 5.77 10.06 18.63
C ALA A 115 6.36 10.98 19.71
N GLY A 116 5.83 10.88 20.93
CA GLY A 116 6.48 11.44 22.11
C GLY A 116 7.71 10.60 22.46
N ILE A 117 8.81 10.77 21.72
CA ILE A 117 10.12 10.21 22.10
C ILE A 117 10.60 11.02 23.31
N SER A 118 9.97 10.81 24.47
CA SER A 118 10.27 11.49 25.72
C SER A 118 11.16 10.56 26.55
N GLY A 119 12.47 10.76 26.51
CA GLY A 119 13.40 9.99 27.33
C GLY A 119 14.84 10.04 26.85
N SER A 120 15.78 9.95 27.79
CA SER A 120 17.19 9.71 27.47
C SER A 120 17.49 8.28 27.06
N LEU A 121 16.58 7.34 27.37
CA LEU A 121 16.71 5.90 27.12
C LEU A 121 15.81 5.51 25.94
N VAL A 122 16.41 5.05 24.84
CA VAL A 122 15.64 4.66 23.63
C VAL A 122 15.54 3.15 23.49
N GLU A 123 16.63 2.42 23.71
CA GLU A 123 16.67 0.95 23.68
C GLU A 123 16.03 0.36 22.41
N PRO A 124 16.63 0.61 21.25
CA PRO A 124 15.94 0.34 20.00
C PRO A 124 16.10 -1.10 19.53
N ALA A 125 15.03 -1.62 18.93
CA ALA A 125 15.02 -2.87 18.18
C ALA A 125 14.30 -2.68 16.85
N GLY A 126 14.45 -3.63 15.95
CA GLY A 126 13.74 -3.58 14.68
C GLY A 126 14.07 -4.76 13.78
N ALA A 127 13.16 -5.02 12.85
CA ALA A 127 13.36 -6.01 11.81
C ALA A 127 12.81 -5.51 10.47
N VAL A 128 13.34 -6.10 9.42
CA VAL A 128 12.99 -5.80 8.04
C VAL A 128 12.24 -6.99 7.47
N ASN A 129 11.15 -6.72 6.75
CA ASN A 129 10.52 -7.67 5.83
C ASN A 129 10.46 -7.01 4.44
N ARG A 130 11.50 -7.26 3.63
CA ARG A 130 11.74 -6.60 2.33
C ARG A 130 11.91 -5.08 2.46
N ASP A 131 10.98 -4.27 1.97
CA ASP A 131 10.98 -2.80 2.08
C ASP A 131 10.27 -2.28 3.33
N VAL A 132 9.69 -3.17 4.15
CA VAL A 132 8.97 -2.78 5.36
C VAL A 132 9.87 -2.93 6.56
N VAL A 133 9.99 -1.88 7.37
CA VAL A 133 10.75 -1.91 8.62
C VAL A 133 9.81 -1.63 9.77
N LEU A 134 9.73 -2.56 10.72
CA LEU A 134 9.14 -2.30 12.03
C LEU A 134 10.29 -1.99 12.99
N TYR A 135 10.25 -0.79 13.56
CA TYR A 135 11.22 -0.30 14.52
C TYR A 135 10.52 0.01 15.84
N THR A 136 11.18 -0.27 16.95
CA THR A 136 10.67 0.02 18.29
C THR A 136 11.75 0.73 19.09
N GLY A 137 11.36 1.68 19.91
CA GLY A 137 12.13 2.06 21.10
C GLY A 137 11.37 1.61 22.35
N ASN A 138 11.75 2.12 23.53
CA ASN A 138 11.06 1.77 24.76
C ASN A 138 9.57 2.10 24.71
N THR A 139 9.20 3.35 24.44
CA THR A 139 7.82 3.81 24.56
C THR A 139 7.14 4.08 23.23
N PHE A 140 7.79 3.78 22.10
CA PHE A 140 7.24 4.04 20.77
C PHE A 140 7.53 2.89 19.79
N ALA A 141 6.72 2.81 18.73
CA ALA A 141 7.01 1.99 17.57
C ALA A 141 6.83 2.82 16.28
N ALA A 142 7.50 2.40 15.22
CA ALA A 142 7.50 3.09 13.94
C ALA A 142 7.49 2.08 12.80
N LEU A 143 6.67 2.36 11.79
CA LEU A 143 6.58 1.55 10.57
C LEU A 143 7.09 2.37 9.39
N SER A 144 8.11 1.84 8.72
CA SER A 144 8.55 2.31 7.41
C SER A 144 8.03 1.37 6.33
N LYS A 145 7.65 1.95 5.19
CA LYS A 145 7.17 1.24 3.99
C LYS A 145 8.09 1.46 2.77
N ASP A 146 9.26 2.04 3.02
CA ASP A 146 10.25 2.55 2.07
C ASP A 146 11.69 2.28 2.54
N SER A 147 11.92 1.09 3.09
CA SER A 147 13.24 0.59 3.52
C SER A 147 13.93 1.43 4.61
N GLY A 148 13.16 2.06 5.50
CA GLY A 148 13.65 2.83 6.64
C GLY A 148 13.89 4.32 6.37
N LYS A 149 13.39 4.84 5.23
CA LYS A 149 13.55 6.25 4.84
C LYS A 149 12.56 7.17 5.54
N SER A 150 11.29 6.78 5.61
CA SER A 150 10.26 7.53 6.32
C SER A 150 9.52 6.64 7.32
N TRP A 151 8.92 7.27 8.33
CA TRP A 151 8.40 6.58 9.50
C TRP A 151 6.99 7.05 9.85
N THR A 152 6.07 6.10 9.99
CA THR A 152 4.74 6.34 10.56
C THR A 152 4.72 5.86 12.01
N HIS A 153 4.24 6.69 12.94
CA HIS A 153 4.14 6.31 14.35
C HIS A 153 3.10 5.19 14.55
N ILE A 154 3.46 4.20 15.36
CA ILE A 154 2.53 3.24 15.98
C ILE A 154 2.66 3.44 17.48
N ASN A 155 1.57 3.81 18.15
CA ASN A 155 1.56 3.96 19.61
C ASN A 155 1.39 2.57 20.27
N PRO A 156 2.44 1.98 20.87
CA PRO A 156 2.35 0.66 21.47
C PRO A 156 1.39 0.59 22.66
N SER A 157 1.19 1.69 23.39
CA SER A 157 0.33 1.74 24.58
C SER A 157 -1.16 1.63 24.27
N THR A 158 -1.59 2.00 23.06
CA THR A 158 -3.00 1.93 22.62
C THR A 158 -3.22 0.86 21.55
N ARG A 159 -2.15 0.38 20.91
CA ARG A 159 -2.25 -0.60 19.81
C ARG A 159 -2.91 -1.92 20.25
N PHE A 160 -2.66 -2.35 21.48
CA PHE A 160 -3.21 -3.58 22.05
C PHE A 160 -3.81 -3.29 23.43
N PRO A 161 -4.89 -4.00 23.84
CA PRO A 161 -5.32 -4.00 25.23
C PRO A 161 -4.18 -4.48 26.13
N ALA A 162 -3.96 -3.75 27.22
CA ALA A 162 -3.02 -4.17 28.25
C ALA A 162 -3.54 -5.47 28.91
N PRO A 163 -2.74 -6.56 28.93
CA PRO A 163 -3.13 -7.79 29.63
C PRO A 163 -3.11 -7.61 31.15
N ASP A 164 -2.26 -6.71 31.67
CA ASP A 164 -2.12 -6.40 33.09
C ASP A 164 -1.80 -4.92 33.37
N GLY A 165 -0.52 -4.55 33.53
CA GLY A 165 -0.10 -3.17 33.74
C GLY A 165 0.04 -2.40 32.41
N PRO A 166 0.34 -1.10 32.46
CA PRO A 166 0.57 -0.33 31.24
C PRO A 166 1.76 -0.87 30.44
N MET A 167 1.72 -0.67 29.13
CA MET A 167 2.85 -0.96 28.24
C MET A 167 4.12 -0.26 28.76
N CYS A 168 5.22 -0.99 28.83
CA CYS A 168 6.48 -0.51 29.38
C CYS A 168 7.46 0.00 28.31
N CYS A 169 8.25 -0.94 27.80
CA CYS A 169 9.63 -0.75 27.37
C CYS A 169 10.17 -2.08 26.79
N ASP A 170 11.49 -2.21 26.61
CA ASP A 170 12.20 -3.47 26.34
C ASP A 170 11.66 -4.30 25.17
N GLN A 171 11.14 -3.59 24.17
CA GLN A 171 10.51 -4.17 23.00
C GLN A 171 11.54 -4.90 22.12
N ARG A 172 11.14 -6.04 21.54
CA ARG A 172 11.94 -6.78 20.56
C ARG A 172 11.17 -6.93 19.26
N VAL A 173 11.87 -6.85 18.14
CA VAL A 173 11.29 -7.10 16.83
C VAL A 173 12.23 -7.98 16.03
N ILE A 174 11.71 -9.08 15.48
CA ILE A 174 12.46 -10.02 14.65
C ILE A 174 11.65 -10.41 13.41
N HIS A 175 12.34 -10.76 12.33
CA HIS A 175 11.73 -11.34 11.12
C HIS A 175 12.10 -12.81 11.00
N VAL A 176 11.10 -13.67 10.84
CA VAL A 176 11.23 -15.10 10.57
C VAL A 176 10.96 -15.34 9.09
N PRO A 177 11.94 -15.78 8.27
CA PRO A 177 11.77 -15.94 6.83
C PRO A 177 10.79 -17.04 6.40
N SER A 178 10.62 -18.09 7.20
CA SER A 178 9.71 -19.21 6.93
C SER A 178 9.04 -19.61 8.24
N PRO A 179 7.71 -19.51 8.40
CA PRO A 179 6.67 -19.28 7.37
C PRO A 179 6.45 -17.81 6.92
N ASN A 180 7.46 -16.93 7.04
CA ASN A 180 7.40 -15.49 6.73
C ASN A 180 6.46 -14.71 7.65
N MET A 181 6.97 -14.32 8.81
CA MET A 181 6.26 -13.44 9.74
C MET A 181 7.21 -12.47 10.44
N THR A 182 6.67 -11.31 10.82
CA THR A 182 7.40 -10.35 11.66
C THR A 182 6.81 -10.39 13.05
N LEU A 183 7.63 -10.67 14.05
CA LEU A 183 7.21 -10.72 15.45
C LEU A 183 7.62 -9.45 16.18
N TRP A 184 6.77 -9.05 17.11
CA TRP A 184 6.92 -7.88 17.96
C TRP A 184 6.58 -8.27 19.40
N LEU A 185 7.59 -8.24 20.26
CA LEU A 185 7.45 -8.42 21.70
C LEU A 185 7.19 -7.07 22.36
N LEU A 186 6.11 -7.01 23.15
CA LEU A 186 5.78 -5.89 24.00
C LEU A 186 5.80 -6.33 25.46
N GLU A 187 6.52 -5.58 26.28
CA GLU A 187 6.53 -5.78 27.73
C GLU A 187 5.48 -4.89 28.41
N TYR A 188 4.85 -5.43 29.45
CA TYR A 188 3.90 -4.73 30.29
C TYR A 188 4.37 -4.70 31.75
N ARG A 189 4.16 -3.55 32.40
CA ARG A 189 4.54 -3.33 33.79
C ARG A 189 3.80 -4.29 34.73
N TYR A 190 4.39 -4.52 35.90
CA TYR A 190 3.73 -5.21 36.99
C TYR A 190 2.44 -4.48 37.42
N SER A 191 1.33 -5.20 37.47
CA SER A 191 0.07 -4.74 38.05
C SER A 191 -0.12 -5.35 39.43
N SER A 192 -0.17 -4.50 40.46
CA SER A 192 -0.40 -4.94 41.84
C SER A 192 -1.77 -5.62 42.02
N SER A 193 -2.80 -5.16 41.29
CA SER A 193 -4.15 -5.72 41.35
C SER A 193 -4.26 -7.09 40.67
N LYS A 194 -3.46 -7.34 39.62
CA LYS A 194 -3.39 -8.65 38.94
C LYS A 194 -2.29 -9.55 39.50
N GLY A 195 -1.37 -8.99 40.28
CA GLY A 195 -0.20 -9.66 40.82
C GLY A 195 0.78 -10.16 39.75
N THR A 196 0.80 -9.55 38.56
CA THR A 196 1.61 -10.01 37.42
C THR A 196 2.00 -8.88 36.47
N GLY A 197 3.08 -9.06 35.71
CA GLY A 197 3.42 -8.29 34.50
C GLY A 197 3.82 -9.24 33.36
N SER A 198 3.30 -9.00 32.16
CA SER A 198 3.31 -9.98 31.06
C SER A 198 4.12 -9.52 29.85
N LEU A 199 4.39 -10.46 28.94
CA LEU A 199 4.87 -10.19 27.59
C LEU A 199 3.78 -10.54 26.58
N ARG A 200 3.55 -9.67 25.61
CA ARG A 200 2.76 -9.97 24.41
C ARG A 200 3.70 -10.24 23.26
N ILE A 201 3.47 -11.34 22.55
CA ILE A 201 4.15 -11.65 21.30
C ILE A 201 3.11 -11.42 20.20
N ALA A 202 3.20 -10.27 19.54
CA ALA A 202 2.40 -9.93 18.37
C ALA A 202 3.13 -10.38 17.10
N PHE A 203 2.39 -10.78 16.06
CA PHE A 203 2.97 -11.18 14.79
C PHE A 203 2.07 -10.81 13.62
N ALA A 204 2.70 -10.34 12.55
CA ALA A 204 2.08 -10.05 11.25
C ALA A 204 2.49 -11.14 10.26
N LYS A 205 1.51 -11.75 9.57
CA LYS A 205 1.76 -12.79 8.57
C LYS A 205 2.19 -12.14 7.26
N GLY A 206 3.44 -12.39 6.88
CA GLY A 206 4.07 -11.81 5.71
C GLY A 206 4.18 -10.29 5.75
N ARG A 207 4.56 -9.74 4.59
CA ARG A 207 4.79 -8.31 4.41
C ARG A 207 3.50 -7.50 4.42
N ASP A 208 2.45 -8.01 3.79
CA ASP A 208 1.26 -7.22 3.49
C ASP A 208 0.43 -6.91 4.75
N GLU A 209 0.34 -7.85 5.70
CA GLU A 209 -0.25 -7.57 7.01
C GLU A 209 0.57 -6.55 7.80
N LEU A 210 1.91 -6.66 7.74
CA LEU A 210 2.80 -5.70 8.41
C LEU A 210 2.60 -4.29 7.85
N ARG A 211 2.52 -4.12 6.51
CA ARG A 211 2.23 -2.82 5.87
C ARG A 211 0.90 -2.22 6.30
N LYS A 212 -0.08 -3.09 6.60
CA LYS A 212 -1.42 -2.71 7.06
C LYS A 212 -1.49 -2.55 8.58
N ASN A 213 -0.38 -2.74 9.31
CA ASN A 213 -0.34 -2.72 10.77
C ASN A 213 -1.38 -3.70 11.36
N VAL A 214 -1.42 -4.93 10.84
CA VAL A 214 -2.31 -6.02 11.28
C VAL A 214 -1.48 -7.04 12.05
N PHE A 215 -1.90 -7.37 13.27
CA PHE A 215 -1.19 -8.31 14.15
C PHE A 215 -2.15 -9.26 14.85
N ALA A 216 -1.86 -10.56 14.80
CA ALA A 216 -2.34 -11.53 15.79
C ALA A 216 -1.37 -11.55 16.98
N SER A 217 -1.75 -12.14 18.12
CA SER A 217 -0.82 -12.17 19.26
C SER A 217 -1.15 -13.25 20.29
N PHE A 218 -0.19 -13.60 21.14
CA PHE A 218 -0.44 -14.36 22.37
C PHE A 218 0.29 -13.70 23.54
N VAL A 219 -0.11 -14.04 24.77
CA VAL A 219 0.44 -13.45 26.00
C VAL A 219 1.05 -14.55 26.87
N VAL A 220 2.28 -14.32 27.32
CA VAL A 220 2.95 -15.14 28.33
C VAL A 220 3.20 -14.32 29.58
N ASN A 221 3.11 -14.96 30.74
CA ASN A 221 3.32 -14.32 32.03
C ASN A 221 4.03 -15.28 33.00
N PRO A 222 4.45 -14.85 34.19
CA PRO A 222 5.14 -15.72 35.13
C PRO A 222 4.34 -16.99 35.50
N LYS A 223 3.01 -16.93 35.57
CA LYS A 223 2.17 -18.11 35.85
C LYS A 223 2.19 -19.13 34.72
N THR A 224 2.27 -18.67 33.47
CA THR A 224 2.52 -19.53 32.30
C THR A 224 3.73 -20.43 32.54
N PHE A 225 4.73 -19.92 33.26
CA PHE A 225 6.00 -20.62 33.53
C PHE A 225 6.08 -21.24 34.94
N GLY A 226 4.94 -21.40 35.62
CA GLY A 226 4.85 -22.04 36.92
C GLY A 226 5.33 -21.20 38.10
N PHE A 227 5.49 -19.88 37.92
CA PHE A 227 5.72 -18.94 39.02
C PHE A 227 4.38 -18.49 39.62
N GLY A 228 4.38 -18.11 40.90
CA GLY A 228 3.19 -17.60 41.60
C GLY A 228 2.84 -16.15 41.25
N ASN A 229 1.89 -15.57 41.98
CA ASN A 229 1.65 -14.12 41.99
C ASN A 229 2.88 -13.38 42.52
N GLY A 230 3.00 -12.09 42.18
CA GLY A 230 4.05 -11.22 42.70
C GLY A 230 5.28 -11.11 41.81
N PHE A 231 5.22 -11.62 40.58
CA PHE A 231 6.33 -11.55 39.62
C PHE A 231 5.92 -10.84 38.34
N PHE A 232 6.90 -10.33 37.59
CA PHE A 232 6.74 -9.84 36.23
C PHE A 232 7.89 -10.34 35.35
N LEU A 233 7.69 -10.26 34.03
CA LEU A 233 8.71 -10.58 33.03
C LEU A 233 9.40 -9.30 32.57
N ASP A 234 10.72 -9.33 32.47
CA ASP A 234 11.58 -8.18 32.16
C ASP A 234 12.77 -8.60 31.28
N TYR A 235 13.41 -7.64 30.60
CA TYR A 235 14.61 -7.79 29.78
C TYR A 235 14.62 -9.01 28.87
N SER A 236 13.65 -9.04 27.98
CA SER A 236 13.40 -10.20 27.14
C SER A 236 14.34 -10.28 25.94
N ASP A 237 14.49 -11.49 25.40
CA ASP A 237 15.12 -11.75 24.10
C ASP A 237 14.23 -12.65 23.25
N LEU A 238 14.30 -12.47 21.94
CA LEU A 238 13.62 -13.32 20.96
C LEU A 238 14.58 -13.76 19.87
N THR A 239 14.42 -15.01 19.42
CA THR A 239 15.09 -15.52 18.22
C THR A 239 14.27 -16.66 17.63
N TYR A 240 14.73 -17.24 16.53
CA TYR A 240 14.13 -18.42 15.93
C TYR A 240 15.21 -19.42 15.50
N GLY A 241 14.86 -20.70 15.57
CA GLY A 241 15.58 -21.80 14.93
C GLY A 241 14.84 -22.25 13.66
N SER A 242 15.20 -23.42 13.13
CA SER A 242 14.56 -23.93 11.91
C SER A 242 13.09 -24.36 12.08
N LYS A 243 12.66 -24.70 13.31
CA LYS A 243 11.28 -25.15 13.60
C LYS A 243 10.61 -24.36 14.72
N HIS A 244 11.36 -23.79 15.65
CA HIS A 244 10.80 -23.13 16.83
C HIS A 244 11.14 -21.64 16.92
N LEU A 245 10.18 -20.86 17.41
CA LEU A 245 10.40 -19.56 18.03
C LEU A 245 10.98 -19.79 19.43
N TYR A 246 11.97 -19.01 19.82
CA TYR A 246 12.53 -19.03 21.17
C TYR A 246 12.39 -17.65 21.82
N GLY A 247 12.04 -17.66 23.10
CA GLY A 247 12.02 -16.47 23.92
C GLY A 247 12.63 -16.72 25.29
N SER A 248 13.16 -15.65 25.88
CA SER A 248 13.63 -15.67 27.26
C SER A 248 13.26 -14.38 27.94
N ALA A 249 13.16 -14.45 29.26
CA ALA A 249 12.89 -13.29 30.10
C ALA A 249 13.49 -13.48 31.48
N ILE A 250 13.81 -12.35 32.11
CA ILE A 250 13.99 -12.28 33.54
C ILE A 250 12.62 -12.42 34.20
N VAL A 251 12.57 -13.11 35.34
CA VAL A 251 11.40 -13.18 36.21
C VAL A 251 11.74 -12.42 37.48
N ALA A 252 11.23 -11.19 37.58
CA ALA A 252 11.54 -10.25 38.65
C ALA A 252 10.36 -10.13 39.64
N PRO A 253 10.62 -9.95 40.94
CA PRO A 253 9.56 -9.72 41.92
C PRO A 253 8.95 -8.32 41.74
N GLY A 254 7.63 -8.20 41.74
CA GLY A 254 6.90 -6.91 41.63
C GLY A 254 6.99 -6.02 42.88
N GLY A 255 7.68 -6.48 43.93
CA GLY A 255 7.97 -5.72 45.15
C GLY A 255 9.48 -5.63 45.45
N THR A 256 9.86 -4.91 46.50
CA THR A 256 11.27 -4.66 46.86
C THR A 256 11.99 -5.84 47.53
N THR A 257 11.29 -6.95 47.77
CA THR A 257 11.81 -8.15 48.45
C THR A 257 11.60 -9.38 47.57
N GLY A 258 12.68 -9.98 47.06
CA GLY A 258 12.65 -11.22 46.29
C GLY A 258 13.93 -11.46 45.48
N SER A 259 14.23 -12.72 45.13
CA SER A 259 15.33 -13.07 44.23
C SER A 259 14.85 -13.07 42.78
N ILE A 260 15.68 -12.55 41.87
CA ILE A 260 15.48 -12.67 40.43
C ILE A 260 15.65 -14.14 39.99
N SER A 261 14.81 -14.58 39.06
CA SER A 261 14.92 -15.86 38.33
C SER A 261 14.89 -15.61 36.82
N TYR A 262 14.97 -16.68 36.03
CA TYR A 262 15.00 -16.61 34.57
C TYR A 262 14.12 -17.70 33.97
N VAL A 263 13.57 -17.43 32.80
CA VAL A 263 12.84 -18.40 31.99
C VAL A 263 13.37 -18.39 30.56
N LEU A 264 13.41 -19.59 29.97
CA LEU A 264 13.60 -19.80 28.54
C LEU A 264 12.45 -20.66 28.04
N TRP A 265 11.86 -20.29 26.92
CA TRP A 265 10.73 -20.99 26.32
C TRP A 265 10.89 -21.10 24.81
N ARG A 266 10.22 -22.10 24.24
CA ARG A 266 10.11 -22.28 22.79
C ARG A 266 8.70 -22.68 22.39
N ALA A 267 8.32 -22.33 21.17
CA ALA A 267 7.05 -22.68 20.53
C ALA A 267 7.28 -23.05 19.07
N ALA A 268 6.52 -23.98 18.50
CA ALA A 268 6.63 -24.29 17.08
C ALA A 268 6.23 -23.07 16.23
N LEU A 269 7.01 -22.78 15.19
CA LEU A 269 6.75 -21.66 14.28
C LEU A 269 5.43 -21.83 13.53
N THR A 270 5.06 -23.07 13.21
CA THR A 270 3.79 -23.43 12.56
C THR A 270 2.61 -23.13 13.47
N ASP A 271 2.66 -23.52 14.73
CA ASP A 271 1.58 -23.26 15.69
C ASP A 271 1.35 -21.75 15.87
N VAL A 272 2.43 -20.98 15.96
CA VAL A 272 2.35 -19.51 16.01
C VAL A 272 1.73 -18.97 14.71
N TYR A 273 2.18 -19.44 13.55
CA TYR A 273 1.74 -18.92 12.27
C TYR A 273 0.29 -19.30 11.92
N ASP A 274 -0.14 -20.52 12.17
CA ASP A 274 -1.47 -21.00 11.79
C ASP A 274 -2.56 -20.33 12.63
N GLY A 275 -2.29 -20.09 13.92
CA GLY A 275 -3.22 -19.50 14.87
C GLY A 275 -3.98 -20.56 15.68
N GLY A 276 -4.83 -20.12 16.63
CA GLY A 276 -5.58 -21.02 17.50
C GLY A 276 -4.92 -21.19 18.87
N ASN A 277 -4.14 -22.26 19.07
CA ASN A 277 -3.42 -22.53 20.31
C ASN A 277 -1.94 -22.75 20.01
N VAL A 278 -1.06 -22.30 20.91
CA VAL A 278 0.38 -22.54 20.83
C VAL A 278 0.86 -23.33 22.04
N ALA A 279 1.53 -24.45 21.79
CA ALA A 279 2.22 -25.21 22.83
C ALA A 279 3.59 -24.58 23.12
N ILE A 280 3.82 -24.23 24.38
CA ILE A 280 5.05 -23.64 24.86
C ILE A 280 5.78 -24.65 25.74
N SER A 281 6.98 -25.02 25.34
CA SER A 281 7.92 -25.78 26.18
C SER A 281 8.90 -24.82 26.84
N TYR A 282 9.12 -24.92 28.15
CA TYR A 282 9.95 -23.99 28.89
C TYR A 282 10.81 -24.64 29.98
N TYR A 283 11.90 -23.94 30.30
CA TYR A 283 12.77 -24.20 31.44
C TYR A 283 12.87 -22.95 32.32
N THR A 284 13.10 -23.16 33.61
CA THR A 284 13.43 -22.10 34.56
C THR A 284 14.90 -22.18 34.98
N ALA A 285 15.38 -21.14 35.66
CA ALA A 285 16.71 -21.11 36.27
C ALA A 285 16.98 -22.28 37.24
N ALA A 286 15.94 -22.92 37.80
CA ALA A 286 16.12 -24.11 38.63
C ALA A 286 16.69 -25.30 37.84
N ALA A 287 16.33 -25.44 36.55
CA ALA A 287 16.84 -26.50 35.68
C ALA A 287 18.13 -26.10 34.97
N LEU A 288 18.22 -24.85 34.50
CA LEU A 288 19.32 -24.39 33.64
C LEU A 288 20.49 -23.75 34.41
N GLY A 289 20.25 -23.20 35.61
CA GLY A 289 21.22 -22.38 36.35
C GLY A 289 21.64 -21.12 35.60
N GLY A 290 22.71 -20.47 36.08
CA GLY A 290 23.26 -19.25 35.49
C GLY A 290 22.77 -17.94 36.14
N TYR A 291 23.38 -16.82 35.71
CA TYR A 291 23.19 -15.47 36.22
C TYR A 291 23.09 -14.45 35.09
N GLY A 292 22.45 -13.31 35.39
CA GLY A 292 22.28 -12.18 34.46
C GLY A 292 21.01 -12.33 33.64
N ASN A 293 21.07 -13.19 32.62
CA ASN A 293 19.99 -13.47 31.67
C ASN A 293 20.36 -14.69 30.81
N TYR A 294 19.38 -15.21 30.06
CA TYR A 294 19.67 -16.06 28.90
C TYR A 294 19.71 -15.20 27.65
N ARG A 295 20.79 -15.30 26.86
CA ARG A 295 20.92 -14.55 25.59
C ARG A 295 21.12 -15.49 24.43
N PHE A 296 20.32 -15.34 23.38
CA PHE A 296 20.37 -16.24 22.24
C PHE A 296 21.51 -15.93 21.28
N ALA A 297 21.99 -16.97 20.61
CA ALA A 297 22.89 -16.86 19.48
C ALA A 297 22.10 -16.64 18.19
N GLN A 298 22.14 -15.44 17.65
CA GLN A 298 21.41 -15.08 16.43
C GLN A 298 22.04 -15.77 15.20
N GLY A 299 21.20 -16.38 14.37
CA GLY A 299 21.65 -17.22 13.24
C GLY A 299 21.68 -18.72 13.53
N SER A 300 21.25 -19.15 14.73
CA SER A 300 20.97 -20.55 15.04
C SER A 300 19.98 -21.19 14.06
N THR A 301 20.17 -22.46 13.74
CA THR A 301 19.33 -23.21 12.79
C THR A 301 18.82 -24.52 13.41
N SER A 302 19.49 -25.65 13.13
CA SER A 302 19.14 -26.99 13.63
C SER A 302 19.44 -27.18 15.13
N ASN A 303 20.30 -26.33 15.68
CA ASN A 303 20.57 -26.23 17.10
C ASN A 303 20.40 -24.76 17.52
N MET A 304 19.56 -24.54 18.54
CA MET A 304 19.48 -23.28 19.24
C MET A 304 20.57 -23.22 20.30
N TYR A 305 21.36 -22.13 20.31
CA TYR A 305 22.36 -21.88 21.33
C TYR A 305 22.01 -20.62 22.12
N TRP A 306 22.28 -20.64 23.42
CA TRP A 306 22.23 -19.46 24.27
C TRP A 306 23.32 -19.55 25.33
N ALA A 307 23.56 -18.45 26.05
CA ALA A 307 24.50 -18.43 27.15
C ALA A 307 24.00 -17.62 28.34
N ALA A 308 24.56 -17.95 29.50
CA ALA A 308 24.45 -17.21 30.75
C ALA A 308 25.76 -17.37 31.55
N HIS A 309 26.08 -16.42 32.41
CA HIS A 309 27.26 -16.54 33.27
C HIS A 309 27.00 -17.51 34.43
N GLU A 310 28.02 -18.25 34.86
CA GLU A 310 27.99 -18.95 36.14
C GLU A 310 28.88 -18.24 37.17
N SER A 311 30.03 -17.75 36.72
CA SER A 311 30.95 -16.89 37.47
C SER A 311 31.72 -15.99 36.51
N THR A 312 32.58 -15.10 37.04
CA THR A 312 33.48 -14.28 36.20
C THR A 312 34.58 -15.07 35.47
N THR A 313 34.65 -16.40 35.65
CA THR A 313 35.59 -17.30 34.96
C THR A 313 34.92 -18.48 34.24
N ILE A 314 33.61 -18.67 34.41
CA ILE A 314 32.84 -19.77 33.81
C ILE A 314 31.61 -19.22 33.08
N LEU A 315 31.52 -19.54 31.79
CA LEU A 315 30.32 -19.31 30.96
C LEU A 315 29.55 -20.62 30.80
N ARG A 316 28.23 -20.60 31.02
CA ARG A 316 27.35 -21.68 30.60
C ARG A 316 26.92 -21.43 29.16
N VAL A 317 27.25 -22.36 28.30
CA VAL A 317 26.77 -22.41 26.91
C VAL A 317 25.77 -23.54 26.81
N TYR A 318 24.62 -23.26 26.24
CA TYR A 318 23.53 -24.21 26.14
C TYR A 318 23.26 -24.56 24.69
N LYS A 319 22.72 -25.75 24.46
CA LYS A 319 22.34 -26.25 23.14
C LYS A 319 21.00 -26.97 23.23
N TRP A 320 20.07 -26.62 22.36
CA TRP A 320 18.82 -27.36 22.18
C TRP A 320 18.64 -27.70 20.71
N ASN A 321 18.74 -28.99 20.38
CA ASN A 321 18.48 -29.45 19.03
C ASN A 321 16.97 -29.38 18.72
N GLU A 322 16.62 -28.93 17.52
CA GLU A 322 15.23 -28.74 17.07
C GLU A 322 14.39 -30.03 17.07
N THR A 323 15.02 -31.21 17.15
CA THR A 323 14.34 -32.52 17.26
C THR A 323 14.53 -33.20 18.61
N SER A 324 15.30 -32.59 19.53
CA SER A 324 15.52 -33.15 20.86
C SER A 324 14.41 -32.74 21.83
N GLY A 325 14.01 -33.67 22.70
CA GLY A 325 13.15 -33.40 23.84
C GLY A 325 13.82 -32.49 24.87
N ASN A 326 15.14 -32.60 25.05
CA ASN A 326 15.87 -31.93 26.12
C ASN A 326 16.96 -30.99 25.59
N ALA A 327 17.28 -29.97 26.39
CA ALA A 327 18.46 -29.12 26.23
C ALA A 327 19.69 -29.70 26.94
N SER A 328 20.88 -29.33 26.48
CA SER A 328 22.16 -29.68 27.10
C SER A 328 22.90 -28.44 27.57
N ILE A 329 23.57 -28.53 28.72
CA ILE A 329 24.30 -27.45 29.39
C ILE A 329 25.79 -27.78 29.37
N PHE A 330 26.61 -26.83 28.94
CA PHE A 330 28.05 -26.95 28.85
C PHE A 330 28.71 -25.85 29.68
N ARG A 331 29.52 -26.23 30.65
CA ARG A 331 30.31 -25.28 31.45
C ARG A 331 31.65 -25.04 30.75
N LYS A 332 31.99 -23.79 30.50
CA LYS A 332 33.18 -23.40 29.73
C LYS A 332 34.01 -22.40 30.52
N THR A 333 35.25 -22.81 30.82
CA THR A 333 36.25 -21.89 31.39
C THR A 333 36.59 -20.84 30.35
N ILE A 334 36.53 -19.58 30.78
CA ILE A 334 36.84 -18.40 29.98
C ILE A 334 37.89 -17.56 30.70
N SER A 335 38.40 -16.54 30.02
CA SER A 335 39.30 -15.59 30.66
C SER A 335 38.53 -14.78 31.69
N LYS A 336 39.19 -14.46 32.81
CA LYS A 336 38.57 -13.69 33.88
C LYS A 336 38.16 -12.29 33.39
N TRP A 337 36.96 -11.87 33.74
CA TRP A 337 36.39 -10.56 33.42
C TRP A 337 35.82 -9.90 34.69
N SER A 338 35.44 -8.62 34.63
CA SER A 338 34.92 -7.88 35.79
C SER A 338 33.43 -7.60 35.68
N ALA A 339 32.65 -8.08 36.66
CA ALA A 339 31.23 -7.79 36.83
C ALA A 339 30.92 -6.40 37.41
N THR A 340 31.95 -5.61 37.66
CA THR A 340 31.85 -4.24 38.19
C THR A 340 32.18 -3.26 37.07
N PRO A 341 31.25 -2.40 36.63
CA PRO A 341 31.52 -1.40 35.59
C PRO A 341 32.59 -0.42 36.05
N THR A 342 33.38 0.06 35.10
CA THR A 342 34.36 1.14 35.28
C THR A 342 33.76 2.43 34.75
N PRO A 343 33.66 3.51 35.53
CA PRO A 343 33.11 4.78 35.05
C PRO A 343 33.81 5.29 33.79
N ALA A 344 33.01 5.74 32.83
CA ALA A 344 33.49 6.24 31.54
C ALA A 344 32.86 7.60 31.20
N PRO A 345 33.11 8.66 32.00
CA PRO A 345 32.52 9.97 31.76
C PRO A 345 32.95 10.53 30.40
N GLY A 346 32.00 11.12 29.68
CA GLY A 346 32.27 11.90 28.46
C GLY A 346 32.77 13.32 28.78
N PRO A 347 32.87 14.20 27.77
CA PRO A 347 33.33 15.58 27.96
C PRO A 347 32.47 16.43 28.92
N ASP A 348 31.22 16.02 29.18
CA ASP A 348 30.31 16.67 30.14
C ASP A 348 30.36 16.04 31.54
N ALA A 349 31.38 15.20 31.81
CA ALA A 349 31.59 14.47 33.06
C ALA A 349 30.47 13.49 33.46
N ARG A 350 29.50 13.21 32.56
CA ARG A 350 28.40 12.26 32.82
C ARG A 350 28.84 10.85 32.48
N ASP A 351 28.73 9.95 33.44
CA ASP A 351 29.06 8.54 33.26
C ASP A 351 27.90 7.80 32.59
N TRP A 352 28.13 7.24 31.41
CA TRP A 352 27.10 6.50 30.68
C TRP A 352 27.12 5.00 30.97
N THR A 353 28.12 4.52 31.71
CA THR A 353 28.37 3.09 31.99
C THR A 353 28.03 2.68 33.42
N GLY A 354 27.49 3.60 34.23
CA GLY A 354 27.21 3.37 35.65
C GLY A 354 26.15 2.30 35.94
N PHE A 355 25.40 1.83 34.94
CA PHE A 355 24.36 0.81 35.13
C PHE A 355 24.93 -0.61 35.18
N ARG A 356 25.40 -0.99 36.37
CA ARG A 356 26.08 -2.26 36.68
C ARG A 356 25.42 -3.54 36.14
N TRP A 357 24.10 -3.56 36.03
CA TRP A 357 23.41 -4.78 35.65
C TRP A 357 23.77 -5.25 34.24
N THR A 358 23.97 -4.36 33.27
CA THR A 358 24.32 -4.79 31.90
C THR A 358 25.74 -5.37 31.77
N ASN A 359 26.65 -5.08 32.71
CA ASN A 359 27.94 -5.80 32.83
C ASN A 359 27.75 -7.22 33.38
N ASN A 360 26.62 -7.54 34.01
CA ASN A 360 26.36 -8.86 34.58
C ASN A 360 25.60 -9.78 33.59
N CYS A 361 25.45 -9.35 32.34
CA CYS A 361 24.63 -9.99 31.33
C CYS A 361 25.43 -10.40 30.10
N VAL A 362 25.02 -11.50 29.47
CA VAL A 362 25.36 -11.76 28.07
C VAL A 362 24.44 -10.89 27.21
N LEU A 363 25.01 -10.03 26.39
CA LEU A 363 24.28 -8.97 25.68
C LEU A 363 24.01 -9.32 24.22
N GLY A 364 24.89 -10.08 23.60
CA GLY A 364 24.72 -10.56 22.23
C GLY A 364 25.25 -11.97 22.04
N GLY A 365 24.77 -12.63 21.00
CA GLY A 365 25.30 -13.91 20.56
C GLY A 365 25.06 -14.10 19.08
N TYR A 366 25.90 -14.90 18.44
CA TYR A 366 25.76 -15.27 17.04
C TYR A 366 26.12 -16.74 16.82
N ALA A 367 25.58 -17.33 15.77
CA ALA A 367 25.92 -18.69 15.35
C ALA A 367 26.00 -18.77 13.83
N ASN A 368 27.00 -19.48 13.33
CA ASN A 368 27.15 -19.87 11.93
C ASN A 368 27.68 -21.32 11.84
N SER A 369 28.00 -21.79 10.64
CA SER A 369 28.51 -23.16 10.44
C SER A 369 29.90 -23.42 11.03
N SER A 370 30.70 -22.36 11.23
CA SER A 370 32.08 -22.45 11.72
C SER A 370 32.22 -22.24 13.21
N GLU A 371 31.34 -21.43 13.82
CA GLU A 371 31.43 -21.04 15.23
C GLU A 371 30.11 -20.53 15.82
N VAL A 372 30.04 -20.62 17.15
CA VAL A 372 29.03 -19.96 18.00
C VAL A 372 29.76 -19.01 18.93
N GLY A 373 29.34 -17.76 19.02
CA GLY A 373 29.97 -16.75 19.86
C GLY A 373 28.99 -16.00 20.75
N PHE A 374 29.47 -15.59 21.92
CA PHE A 374 28.71 -14.80 22.90
C PHE A 374 29.51 -13.57 23.33
N LEU A 375 28.82 -12.43 23.42
CA LEU A 375 29.40 -11.12 23.69
C LEU A 375 28.81 -10.54 24.98
N TRP A 376 29.67 -9.99 25.82
CA TRP A 376 29.28 -9.30 27.05
C TRP A 376 30.25 -8.15 27.36
N THR A 377 29.81 -7.22 28.19
CA THR A 377 30.65 -6.12 28.64
C THR A 377 31.34 -6.47 29.95
N SER A 378 32.63 -6.19 30.03
CA SER A 378 33.44 -6.30 31.24
C SER A 378 33.84 -4.92 31.72
N GLY A 379 33.90 -4.76 33.05
CA GLY A 379 34.67 -3.68 33.66
C GLY A 379 36.17 -3.81 33.41
N SER A 380 36.93 -2.85 33.91
CA SER A 380 38.38 -2.81 33.79
C SER A 380 39.03 -4.02 34.46
N VAL A 381 40.06 -4.55 33.80
CA VAL A 381 40.99 -5.55 34.35
C VAL A 381 42.42 -5.11 34.02
N SER A 382 43.43 -5.80 34.57
CA SER A 382 44.83 -5.50 34.23
C SER A 382 45.04 -5.53 32.70
N GLY A 383 45.64 -4.48 32.13
CA GLY A 383 45.83 -4.32 30.69
C GLY A 383 44.58 -3.90 29.88
N ARG A 384 43.44 -3.66 30.55
CA ARG A 384 42.17 -3.18 29.97
C ARG A 384 41.58 -2.09 30.88
N PRO A 385 42.01 -0.83 30.78
CA PRO A 385 41.69 0.20 31.77
C PRO A 385 40.26 0.75 31.68
N ARG A 386 39.53 0.48 30.59
CA ARG A 386 38.14 0.92 30.35
C ARG A 386 37.20 -0.27 30.30
N ASN A 387 35.88 -0.03 30.35
CA ASN A 387 34.93 -1.08 29.99
C ASN A 387 35.23 -1.56 28.56
N PHE A 388 35.21 -2.86 28.36
CA PHE A 388 35.47 -3.48 27.07
C PHE A 388 34.45 -4.58 26.80
N VAL A 389 34.25 -4.92 25.53
CA VAL A 389 33.42 -6.06 25.17
C VAL A 389 34.29 -7.28 24.98
N ARG A 390 33.97 -8.40 25.63
CA ARG A 390 34.58 -9.70 25.37
C ARG A 390 33.67 -10.52 24.47
N VAL A 391 34.27 -11.22 23.51
CA VAL A 391 33.64 -12.33 22.79
C VAL A 391 34.35 -13.64 23.12
N ALA A 392 33.59 -14.67 23.48
CA ALA A 392 34.06 -16.06 23.53
C ALA A 392 33.43 -16.87 22.40
N ARG A 393 34.28 -17.63 21.69
CA ARG A 393 33.96 -18.34 20.46
C ARG A 393 34.09 -19.84 20.67
N PHE A 394 33.15 -20.62 20.18
CA PHE A 394 33.03 -22.05 20.40
C PHE A 394 32.80 -22.80 19.09
N ASN A 395 33.33 -24.02 19.01
CA ASN A 395 33.03 -24.95 17.91
C ASN A 395 31.53 -25.34 17.97
N PRO A 396 30.74 -25.24 16.87
CA PRO A 396 29.29 -25.49 16.94
C PRO A 396 28.90 -26.93 17.29
N THR A 397 29.79 -27.88 16.99
CA THR A 397 29.54 -29.31 17.19
C THR A 397 29.84 -29.70 18.64
N THR A 398 31.07 -29.43 19.10
CA THR A 398 31.58 -29.88 20.41
C THR A 398 31.41 -28.83 21.51
N LEU A 399 31.13 -27.58 21.14
CA LEU A 399 31.18 -26.41 22.01
C LEU A 399 32.53 -26.25 22.73
N ALA A 400 33.61 -26.81 22.21
CA ALA A 400 34.96 -26.49 22.68
C ALA A 400 35.25 -25.01 22.43
N LEU A 401 35.87 -24.32 23.40
CA LEU A 401 36.31 -22.94 23.23
C LEU A 401 37.42 -22.90 22.17
N ILE A 402 37.22 -22.15 21.09
CA ILE A 402 38.18 -22.02 19.98
C ILE A 402 38.93 -20.68 20.01
N GLY A 403 38.43 -19.69 20.76
CA GLY A 403 39.12 -18.42 20.92
C GLY A 403 38.33 -17.39 21.71
N GLN A 404 39.04 -16.35 22.16
CA GLN A 404 38.44 -15.18 22.79
C GLN A 404 39.05 -13.91 22.17
N ARG A 405 38.28 -12.82 22.13
CA ARG A 405 38.74 -11.50 21.68
C ARG A 405 38.13 -10.43 22.57
N ASP A 406 38.96 -9.46 22.95
CA ASP A 406 38.49 -8.25 23.63
C ASP A 406 38.42 -7.11 22.60
N ILE A 407 37.29 -6.41 22.54
CA ILE A 407 37.11 -5.13 21.86
C ILE A 407 37.35 -4.06 22.92
N HIS A 408 38.58 -3.54 22.95
CA HIS A 408 39.08 -2.69 24.03
C HIS A 408 39.92 -1.54 23.49
N SER A 409 40.07 -0.50 24.31
CA SER A 409 40.92 0.66 24.07
C SER A 409 41.38 1.22 25.40
N ALA A 410 42.58 1.80 25.46
CA ALA A 410 43.02 2.57 26.62
C ALA A 410 42.16 3.85 26.85
N ASN A 411 41.58 4.37 25.76
CA ASN A 411 40.99 5.71 25.74
C ASN A 411 39.46 5.72 25.65
N VAL A 412 38.85 4.63 25.19
CA VAL A 412 37.41 4.54 24.92
C VAL A 412 36.82 3.32 25.60
N ALA A 413 35.65 3.49 26.22
CA ALA A 413 34.86 2.40 26.76
C ALA A 413 33.91 1.86 25.67
N TYR A 414 33.72 0.53 25.65
CA TYR A 414 32.79 -0.16 24.76
C TYR A 414 31.70 -0.87 25.57
N HIS A 415 30.45 -0.82 25.08
CA HIS A 415 29.30 -1.43 25.74
C HIS A 415 28.18 -1.80 24.74
N PHE A 416 27.19 -2.57 25.19
CA PHE A 416 25.95 -2.93 24.49
C PHE A 416 26.15 -3.61 23.13
N PRO A 417 27.02 -4.64 23.04
CA PRO A 417 27.19 -5.37 21.80
C PRO A 417 25.92 -6.17 21.50
N TYR A 418 25.48 -6.14 20.24
CA TYR A 418 24.49 -7.07 19.71
C TYR A 418 24.96 -7.58 18.36
N ALA A 419 24.95 -8.89 18.18
CA ALA A 419 25.51 -9.55 17.01
C ALA A 419 24.45 -10.37 16.26
N ALA A 420 24.59 -10.46 14.94
CA ALA A 420 23.78 -11.35 14.12
C ALA A 420 24.56 -11.90 12.93
N THR A 421 24.26 -13.13 12.57
CA THR A 421 24.82 -13.78 11.37
C THR A 421 23.97 -13.49 10.13
N ASN A 422 24.62 -13.17 9.01
CA ASN A 422 23.96 -13.00 7.71
C ASN A 422 23.82 -14.35 6.96
N SER A 423 23.31 -14.37 5.71
CA SER A 423 23.20 -15.61 4.92
C SER A 423 24.53 -16.20 4.46
N SER A 424 25.59 -15.41 4.43
CA SER A 424 26.95 -15.84 4.10
C SER A 424 27.71 -16.41 5.31
N GLY A 425 27.10 -16.44 6.50
CA GLY A 425 27.79 -16.85 7.72
C GLY A 425 28.69 -15.77 8.35
N HIS A 426 28.74 -14.57 7.78
CA HIS A 426 29.46 -13.44 8.33
C HIS A 426 28.69 -12.84 9.52
N ILE A 427 29.38 -12.04 10.33
CA ILE A 427 28.84 -11.50 11.58
C ILE A 427 28.83 -9.97 11.51
N GLY A 428 27.68 -9.38 11.76
CA GLY A 428 27.52 -7.94 11.93
C GLY A 428 27.26 -7.64 13.39
N VAL A 429 27.91 -6.61 13.93
CA VAL A 429 27.78 -6.22 15.33
C VAL A 429 27.49 -4.73 15.44
N THR A 430 26.44 -4.37 16.16
CA THR A 430 26.21 -3.01 16.66
C THR A 430 26.77 -2.87 18.05
N ILE A 431 27.37 -1.72 18.36
CA ILE A 431 28.05 -1.48 19.63
C ILE A 431 28.02 0.01 20.00
N CYS A 432 28.00 0.32 21.30
CA CYS A 432 28.15 1.68 21.81
C CYS A 432 29.58 1.93 22.25
N PHE A 433 30.06 3.15 22.07
CA PHE A 433 31.37 3.59 22.54
C PHE A 433 31.33 5.01 23.11
N GLY A 434 32.23 5.33 24.04
CA GLY A 434 32.29 6.65 24.65
C GLY A 434 33.30 6.74 25.79
N GLY A 435 33.38 7.90 26.43
CA GLY A 435 34.31 8.19 27.52
C GLY A 435 35.50 9.05 27.09
N GLY A 436 36.06 9.81 28.03
CA GLY A 436 37.13 10.76 27.78
C GLY A 436 36.66 11.86 26.82
N LYS A 437 37.30 11.97 25.66
CA LYS A 437 36.93 12.95 24.62
C LYS A 437 35.64 12.63 23.86
N TRP A 438 35.08 11.43 24.04
CA TRP A 438 33.91 10.97 23.30
C TRP A 438 32.65 11.01 24.17
N TYR A 439 31.61 11.69 23.68
CA TYR A 439 30.25 11.44 24.16
C TYR A 439 29.80 10.03 23.75
N PRO A 440 28.83 9.42 24.46
CA PRO A 440 28.31 8.11 24.10
C PRO A 440 27.75 8.14 22.68
N SER A 441 28.28 7.26 21.84
CA SER A 441 28.13 7.23 20.39
C SER A 441 27.84 5.80 19.94
N ALA A 442 27.14 5.67 18.82
CA ALA A 442 26.80 4.36 18.26
C ALA A 442 27.76 4.01 17.12
N GLY A 443 28.06 2.73 16.96
CA GLY A 443 28.87 2.21 15.87
C GLY A 443 28.54 0.77 15.49
N ALA A 444 29.18 0.28 14.45
CA ALA A 444 29.09 -1.11 14.03
C ALA A 444 30.43 -1.62 13.46
N PHE A 445 30.57 -2.94 13.38
CA PHE A 445 31.68 -3.58 12.68
C PHE A 445 31.22 -4.93 12.08
N ILE A 446 32.05 -5.48 11.19
CA ILE A 446 31.81 -6.75 10.50
C ILE A 446 32.98 -7.69 10.74
N ILE A 447 32.67 -8.97 11.00
CA ILE A 447 33.64 -10.06 10.95
C ILE A 447 33.27 -10.99 9.79
N ASP A 448 34.21 -11.14 8.86
CA ASP A 448 34.05 -11.85 7.60
C ASP A 448 35.41 -12.17 6.97
N ASN A 449 35.42 -12.47 5.67
CA ASN A 449 36.63 -12.77 4.92
C ASN A 449 37.57 -11.56 4.74
N TYR A 450 37.09 -10.33 4.92
CA TYR A 450 37.92 -9.12 4.83
C TYR A 450 38.46 -8.70 6.20
N THR A 451 37.72 -8.96 7.28
CA THR A 451 38.14 -8.64 8.65
C THR A 451 37.90 -9.83 9.56
N SER A 452 38.99 -10.48 9.98
CA SER A 452 38.94 -11.53 11.00
C SER A 452 38.84 -10.93 12.41
N TRP A 453 38.43 -11.75 13.39
CA TRP A 453 38.46 -11.35 14.81
C TRP A 453 39.83 -10.86 15.28
N ALA A 454 40.92 -11.43 14.75
CA ALA A 454 42.28 -11.00 15.09
C ALA A 454 42.62 -9.65 14.45
N GLY A 455 42.17 -9.42 13.22
CA GLY A 455 42.41 -8.22 12.42
C GLY A 455 41.46 -7.05 12.66
N LEU A 456 40.46 -7.19 13.54
CA LEU A 456 39.55 -6.09 13.90
C LEU A 456 40.33 -4.95 14.57
N SER A 457 40.40 -3.79 13.92
CA SER A 457 41.09 -2.59 14.41
C SER A 457 40.17 -1.39 14.63
N ALA A 458 38.96 -1.39 14.05
CA ALA A 458 38.06 -0.25 14.07
C ALA A 458 36.60 -0.62 14.38
N VAL A 459 35.90 0.31 15.02
CA VAL A 459 34.43 0.38 15.05
C VAL A 459 34.02 1.56 14.19
N GLU A 460 33.24 1.29 13.15
CA GLU A 460 32.74 2.31 12.22
C GLU A 460 31.64 3.13 12.90
N THR A 461 31.81 4.44 12.93
CA THR A 461 30.90 5.33 13.65
C THR A 461 29.58 5.46 12.91
N MET A 462 28.49 5.00 13.54
CA MET A 462 27.11 5.18 13.08
C MET A 462 26.69 6.64 13.27
N ARG A 463 26.94 7.18 14.47
CA ARG A 463 26.66 8.57 14.82
C ARG A 463 27.41 8.95 16.08
N THR A 464 28.05 10.10 16.05
CA THR A 464 28.68 10.71 17.24
C THR A 464 27.61 11.37 18.11
N GLY A 465 27.65 11.09 19.41
CA GLY A 465 26.86 11.80 20.41
C GLY A 465 27.39 13.20 20.70
N LYS A 466 26.54 14.04 21.30
CA LYS A 466 26.87 15.41 21.73
C LYS A 466 26.61 15.68 23.21
N ALA A 467 26.11 14.67 23.93
CA ALA A 467 25.86 14.75 25.37
C ALA A 467 25.81 13.34 25.99
N GLY A 468 26.19 13.23 27.25
CA GLY A 468 25.95 12.07 28.10
C GLY A 468 24.55 12.07 28.74
N PRO A 469 24.13 10.93 29.31
CA PRO A 469 22.82 10.80 29.94
C PRO A 469 22.81 11.57 31.28
N PRO A 470 21.80 12.43 31.55
CA PRO A 470 21.75 13.22 32.79
C PRO A 470 21.59 12.37 34.05
N SER A 471 21.05 11.17 33.94
CA SER A 471 20.87 10.21 35.03
C SER A 471 22.06 9.27 35.25
N ASN A 472 23.17 9.49 34.54
CA ASN A 472 24.31 8.56 34.47
C ASN A 472 23.92 7.12 34.06
N ARG A 473 22.85 6.98 33.28
CA ARG A 473 22.37 5.71 32.70
C ARG A 473 22.10 5.89 31.22
N TRP A 474 22.81 5.14 30.37
CA TRP A 474 22.61 5.19 28.93
C TRP A 474 21.40 4.38 28.46
N GLY A 475 21.23 3.17 29.00
CA GLY A 475 20.17 2.23 28.63
C GLY A 475 20.67 0.80 28.69
N ASP A 476 19.92 -0.11 28.08
CA ASP A 476 20.10 -1.55 28.35
C ASP A 476 20.58 -2.37 27.13
N TYR A 477 20.33 -1.93 25.88
CA TYR A 477 20.78 -2.65 24.68
C TYR A 477 20.75 -1.82 23.38
N PHE A 478 21.49 -2.31 22.39
CA PHE A 478 21.32 -2.05 20.95
C PHE A 478 20.81 -3.31 20.25
N HIS A 479 20.56 -3.25 18.94
CA HIS A 479 20.08 -4.40 18.18
C HIS A 479 20.73 -4.48 16.80
N CYS A 480 20.99 -5.69 16.34
CA CYS A 480 21.50 -5.98 15.00
C CYS A 480 20.80 -7.23 14.48
N TRP A 481 20.35 -7.19 13.22
CA TRP A 481 19.64 -8.29 12.59
C TRP A 481 20.07 -8.50 11.15
N ARG A 482 19.92 -9.72 10.64
CA ARG A 482 20.09 -9.99 9.20
C ARG A 482 19.06 -9.20 8.40
N ASN A 483 19.50 -8.45 7.39
CA ASN A 483 18.57 -7.73 6.51
C ASN A 483 17.83 -8.75 5.61
N SER A 484 16.49 -8.75 5.61
CA SER A 484 15.73 -9.73 4.82
C SER A 484 15.64 -9.39 3.33
N ASN A 485 15.90 -8.14 2.94
CA ASN A 485 15.91 -7.74 1.53
C ASN A 485 17.21 -8.18 0.84
N LEU A 486 18.35 -7.98 1.50
CA LEU A 486 19.66 -8.44 1.05
C LEU A 486 20.32 -9.24 2.15
N THR A 487 20.12 -10.56 2.13
CA THR A 487 20.45 -11.44 3.25
C THR A 487 21.93 -11.54 3.57
N SER A 488 22.83 -11.08 2.69
CA SER A 488 24.27 -10.94 2.93
C SER A 488 24.66 -9.68 3.72
N THR A 489 23.69 -8.91 4.22
CA THR A 489 23.90 -7.64 4.94
C THR A 489 23.07 -7.55 6.21
N TRP A 490 23.21 -6.45 6.96
CA TRP A 490 22.58 -6.28 8.27
C TRP A 490 21.75 -5.01 8.36
N SER A 491 20.75 -5.05 9.22
CA SER A 491 20.08 -3.89 9.78
C SER A 491 20.54 -3.70 11.22
N GLY A 492 20.98 -2.49 11.56
CA GLY A 492 21.42 -2.12 12.90
C GLY A 492 20.52 -1.05 13.50
N MET A 493 20.38 -1.09 14.82
CA MET A 493 19.68 -0.10 15.61
C MET A 493 20.57 0.36 16.75
N GLY A 494 20.67 1.66 16.90
CA GLY A 494 21.38 2.32 17.99
C GLY A 494 20.81 3.72 18.18
N PHE A 495 21.27 4.43 19.20
CA PHE A 495 20.85 5.81 19.43
C PHE A 495 21.98 6.62 20.04
N THR A 496 21.83 7.94 19.96
CA THR A 496 22.75 8.91 20.57
C THR A 496 21.96 10.05 21.20
N LYS A 497 22.57 10.87 22.06
CA LYS A 497 21.98 12.15 22.47
C LYS A 497 22.62 13.27 21.67
N GLN A 498 21.78 14.11 21.08
CA GLN A 498 22.23 15.24 20.25
C GLN A 498 22.17 16.60 20.97
N SER A 499 21.66 16.63 22.20
CA SER A 499 21.78 17.75 23.13
C SER A 499 21.64 17.28 24.59
N ALA A 500 22.05 18.12 25.54
CA ALA A 500 22.03 17.79 26.97
C ALA A 500 20.61 17.57 27.51
N THR A 501 19.66 18.39 27.07
CA THR A 501 18.24 18.36 27.44
C THR A 501 17.37 17.60 26.45
N GLY A 502 17.89 17.26 25.26
CA GLY A 502 17.15 16.55 24.22
C GLY A 502 16.98 15.06 24.49
N SER A 503 15.95 14.50 23.87
CA SER A 503 15.71 13.05 23.82
C SER A 503 16.81 12.31 23.07
N GLY A 504 16.86 10.99 23.25
CA GLY A 504 17.70 10.16 22.39
C GLY A 504 17.25 10.24 20.92
N GLU A 505 18.21 10.29 20.00
CA GLU A 505 18.03 10.17 18.55
C GLU A 505 18.25 8.70 18.16
N PRO A 506 17.19 7.88 18.06
CA PRO A 506 17.28 6.54 17.48
C PRO A 506 17.65 6.60 16.01
N ARG A 507 18.40 5.60 15.57
CA ARG A 507 18.80 5.40 14.19
C ARG A 507 18.48 3.99 13.73
N TYR A 508 18.07 3.91 12.48
CA TYR A 508 18.04 2.69 11.70
C TYR A 508 19.16 2.77 10.68
N VAL A 509 20.02 1.76 10.67
CA VAL A 509 21.09 1.64 9.68
C VAL A 509 20.98 0.34 8.90
N TRP A 510 21.33 0.40 7.62
CA TRP A 510 21.58 -0.77 6.80
C TRP A 510 23.05 -0.76 6.41
N PHE A 511 23.79 -1.78 6.81
CA PHE A 511 25.24 -1.83 6.60
C PHE A 511 25.72 -3.17 6.05
N GLY A 512 26.90 -3.14 5.44
CA GLY A 512 27.56 -4.28 4.84
C GLY A 512 28.90 -3.89 4.22
N ARG A 513 29.45 -4.76 3.38
CA ARG A 513 30.63 -4.44 2.56
C ARG A 513 30.23 -3.72 1.28
N GLU A 514 31.08 -2.88 0.72
CA GLU A 514 30.85 -2.19 -0.56
C GLU A 514 30.41 -3.15 -1.68
N VAL A 515 31.04 -4.32 -1.78
CA VAL A 515 30.68 -5.37 -2.75
C VAL A 515 29.27 -5.94 -2.57
N ASN A 516 28.65 -5.70 -1.42
CA ASN A 516 27.26 -6.06 -1.11
C ASN A 516 26.34 -4.82 -1.16
N GLN A 517 26.71 -3.76 -1.89
CA GLN A 517 25.86 -2.60 -2.04
C GLN A 517 24.52 -3.00 -2.70
N PRO A 518 23.37 -2.60 -2.12
CA PRO A 518 22.08 -2.90 -2.70
C PRO A 518 21.97 -2.32 -4.11
N THR A 519 21.56 -3.15 -5.07
CA THR A 519 21.17 -2.66 -6.39
C THR A 519 19.87 -1.88 -6.27
N TRP A 520 19.88 -0.61 -6.67
CA TRP A 520 18.66 0.19 -6.70
C TRP A 520 18.06 0.09 -8.10
N VAL A 521 16.75 -0.14 -8.16
CA VAL A 521 16.01 -0.29 -9.42
C VAL A 521 15.23 0.97 -9.71
N ASN A 522 15.17 1.35 -10.98
CA ASN A 522 14.54 2.59 -11.41
C ASN A 522 13.13 2.35 -11.93
N LEU A 523 12.19 3.16 -11.44
CA LEU A 523 10.91 3.40 -12.09
C LEU A 523 11.07 4.60 -13.03
N TYR A 524 10.86 4.40 -14.32
CA TYR A 524 10.71 5.48 -15.29
C TYR A 524 9.22 5.81 -15.48
N VAL A 525 8.84 7.05 -15.20
CA VAL A 525 7.47 7.54 -15.39
C VAL A 525 7.45 8.51 -16.56
N GLN A 526 6.61 8.19 -17.53
CA GLN A 526 6.47 8.95 -18.77
C GLN A 526 5.00 9.24 -19.07
N SER A 527 4.75 10.13 -20.03
CA SER A 527 3.43 10.32 -20.61
C SER A 527 3.51 10.51 -22.11
N THR A 528 2.43 10.16 -22.81
CA THR A 528 2.35 10.30 -24.27
C THR A 528 0.92 10.59 -24.74
N PRO A 529 0.71 11.38 -25.80
CA PRO A 529 1.70 12.27 -26.44
C PRO A 529 1.95 13.56 -25.65
N ALA A 530 1.14 13.84 -24.62
CA ALA A 530 1.35 14.95 -23.71
C ALA A 530 2.60 14.73 -22.84
N THR A 531 3.41 15.77 -22.63
CA THR A 531 4.57 15.78 -21.72
C THR A 531 4.33 16.78 -20.58
N GLY A 532 5.11 16.72 -19.50
CA GLY A 532 4.94 17.63 -18.36
C GLY A 532 3.69 17.36 -17.52
N VAL A 533 3.14 16.14 -17.61
CA VAL A 533 1.99 15.72 -16.80
C VAL A 533 2.43 15.51 -15.37
N LYS A 534 1.80 16.18 -14.41
CA LYS A 534 2.03 15.94 -12.97
C LYS A 534 1.46 14.58 -12.58
N ILE A 535 2.32 13.63 -12.24
CA ILE A 535 1.94 12.32 -11.71
C ILE A 535 2.18 12.31 -10.20
N THR A 536 1.15 11.91 -9.44
CA THR A 536 1.29 11.69 -8.00
C THR A 536 1.96 10.35 -7.75
N LEU A 537 2.95 10.34 -6.87
CA LEU A 537 3.70 9.18 -6.43
C LEU A 537 4.03 9.38 -4.94
N PRO A 538 3.20 8.82 -4.04
CA PRO A 538 3.33 9.08 -2.61
C PRO A 538 4.54 8.35 -1.98
N GLN A 539 5.06 7.30 -2.63
CA GLN A 539 6.25 6.61 -2.18
C GLN A 539 7.50 7.42 -2.56
N LEU A 540 8.27 7.84 -1.55
CA LEU A 540 9.54 8.51 -1.77
C LEU A 540 10.60 7.51 -2.23
N ASP A 541 11.44 7.95 -3.15
CA ASP A 541 12.61 7.18 -3.60
C ASP A 541 13.80 7.30 -2.62
N ARG A 542 14.90 6.62 -2.91
CA ARG A 542 16.10 6.62 -2.05
C ARG A 542 16.70 8.01 -1.78
N LEU A 543 16.36 9.01 -2.61
CA LEU A 543 16.79 10.40 -2.53
C LEU A 543 15.69 11.31 -1.95
N GLY A 544 14.59 10.75 -1.44
CA GLY A 544 13.48 11.50 -0.85
C GLY A 544 12.55 12.16 -1.87
N ARG A 545 12.54 11.71 -3.13
CA ARG A 545 11.74 12.30 -4.21
C ARG A 545 10.46 11.48 -4.44
N GLY A 546 9.30 12.15 -4.53
CA GLY A 546 7.98 11.55 -4.78
C GLY A 546 7.39 11.98 -6.12
N ASP A 547 6.26 12.68 -6.12
CA ASP A 547 5.59 13.30 -7.28
C ASP A 547 6.56 13.95 -8.29
N GLY A 548 6.16 14.01 -9.56
CA GLY A 548 6.95 14.64 -10.61
C GLY A 548 6.16 15.02 -11.86
N LEU A 549 6.71 15.94 -12.64
CA LEU A 549 6.25 16.21 -14.01
C LEU A 549 6.94 15.22 -14.96
N THR A 550 6.19 14.57 -15.84
CA THR A 550 6.77 13.62 -16.81
C THR A 550 7.68 14.35 -17.81
N ASN A 551 8.81 13.77 -18.21
CA ASN A 551 9.32 12.46 -17.81
C ASN A 551 10.23 12.55 -16.58
N PHE A 552 10.14 11.59 -15.65
CA PHE A 552 11.03 11.52 -14.49
C PHE A 552 11.36 10.06 -14.12
N SER A 553 12.39 9.88 -13.30
CA SER A 553 12.75 8.58 -12.74
C SER A 553 12.87 8.60 -11.21
N ARG A 554 12.65 7.44 -10.59
CA ARG A 554 12.74 7.22 -9.13
C ARG A 554 13.44 5.91 -8.85
N SER A 555 14.37 5.92 -7.90
CA SER A 555 15.19 4.75 -7.58
C SER A 555 14.75 4.13 -6.24
N TYR A 556 14.35 2.87 -6.28
CA TYR A 556 13.79 2.14 -5.15
C TYR A 556 14.61 0.92 -4.77
N ALA A 557 14.42 0.45 -3.54
CA ALA A 557 14.95 -0.84 -3.16
C ALA A 557 14.23 -1.94 -3.98
N PRO A 558 14.93 -3.03 -4.35
CA PRO A 558 14.27 -4.19 -4.92
C PRO A 558 13.16 -4.66 -3.98
N ASN A 559 12.03 -5.06 -4.54
CA ASN A 559 10.79 -5.46 -3.86
C ASN A 559 10.02 -4.35 -3.13
N GLN A 560 10.35 -3.07 -3.36
CA GLN A 560 9.49 -1.96 -2.94
C GLN A 560 8.29 -1.82 -3.89
N GLY A 561 7.11 -1.50 -3.37
CA GLY A 561 5.94 -1.20 -4.21
C GLY A 561 5.84 0.28 -4.55
N TYR A 562 5.13 0.63 -5.63
CA TYR A 562 4.80 2.01 -5.97
C TYR A 562 3.37 2.15 -6.45
N GLU A 563 2.81 3.35 -6.26
CA GLU A 563 1.50 3.74 -6.73
C GLU A 563 1.61 5.04 -7.51
N LEU A 564 1.04 5.07 -8.72
CA LEU A 564 1.00 6.25 -9.57
C LEU A 564 -0.45 6.66 -9.78
N THR A 565 -0.74 7.94 -9.61
CA THR A 565 -2.04 8.52 -9.98
C THR A 565 -1.85 9.58 -11.05
N ALA A 566 -2.48 9.38 -12.20
CA ALA A 566 -2.50 10.35 -13.29
C ALA A 566 -3.71 11.29 -13.16
N PRO A 567 -3.59 12.57 -13.51
CA PRO A 567 -4.73 13.47 -13.56
C PRO A 567 -5.65 13.09 -14.72
N LEU A 568 -6.97 13.20 -14.51
CA LEU A 568 -7.98 12.89 -15.53
C LEU A 568 -7.77 13.69 -16.82
N THR A 569 -7.30 14.93 -16.72
CA THR A 569 -7.01 15.79 -17.87
C THR A 569 -5.71 16.57 -17.68
N HIS A 570 -5.09 16.96 -18.79
CA HIS A 570 -3.90 17.80 -18.82
C HIS A 570 -3.96 18.76 -20.01
N LEU A 571 -3.54 20.02 -19.84
CA LEU A 571 -3.59 21.05 -20.86
C LEU A 571 -2.18 21.28 -21.45
N VAL A 572 -2.04 21.15 -22.76
CA VAL A 572 -0.80 21.51 -23.49
C VAL A 572 -1.15 22.58 -24.51
N GLY A 573 -0.65 23.79 -24.29
CA GLY A 573 -1.06 24.96 -25.08
C GLY A 573 -2.58 25.19 -24.98
N ARG A 574 -3.29 25.02 -26.10
CA ARG A 574 -4.76 25.14 -26.18
C ARG A 574 -5.48 23.79 -26.23
N THR A 575 -4.75 22.68 -26.27
CA THR A 575 -5.32 21.33 -26.42
C THR A 575 -5.44 20.67 -25.05
N THR A 576 -6.66 20.33 -24.65
CA THR A 576 -6.87 19.48 -23.47
C THR A 576 -6.78 18.02 -23.87
N TYR A 577 -5.94 17.28 -23.16
CA TYR A 577 -5.83 15.84 -23.23
C TYR A 577 -6.59 15.19 -22.07
N ALA A 578 -7.22 14.05 -22.31
CA ALA A 578 -7.86 13.20 -21.32
C ALA A 578 -7.08 11.90 -21.16
N PHE A 579 -6.88 11.47 -19.91
CA PHE A 579 -6.20 10.22 -19.61
C PHE A 579 -6.96 9.05 -20.21
N GLU A 580 -6.27 8.19 -20.96
CA GLU A 580 -6.82 6.98 -21.55
C GLU A 580 -6.56 5.77 -20.66
N ARG A 581 -5.29 5.43 -20.44
CA ARG A 581 -4.84 4.24 -19.68
C ARG A 581 -3.36 4.32 -19.33
N TRP A 582 -2.92 3.45 -18.44
CA TRP A 582 -1.49 3.18 -18.23
C TRP A 582 -0.96 2.11 -19.18
N LEU A 583 0.29 2.24 -19.61
CA LEU A 583 1.09 1.17 -20.21
C LEU A 583 2.21 0.83 -19.25
N LEU A 584 2.31 -0.43 -18.84
CA LEU A 584 3.32 -0.88 -17.88
C LEU A 584 4.26 -1.89 -18.53
N ARG A 585 5.55 -1.72 -18.30
CA ARG A 585 6.59 -2.70 -18.60
C ARG A 585 7.42 -2.94 -17.35
N THR A 586 7.51 -4.18 -16.88
CA THR A 586 8.16 -4.54 -15.59
C THR A 586 9.58 -5.09 -15.74
N ALA A 587 10.16 -4.99 -16.93
CA ALA A 587 11.54 -5.33 -17.23
C ALA A 587 11.95 -4.67 -18.56
N PRO A 588 13.19 -4.21 -18.74
CA PRO A 588 13.63 -3.56 -19.98
C PRO A 588 13.38 -4.38 -21.26
N THR A 589 13.47 -5.71 -21.16
CA THR A 589 13.27 -6.67 -22.25
C THR A 589 11.82 -7.09 -22.46
N ALA A 590 10.90 -6.75 -21.54
CA ALA A 590 9.49 -7.11 -21.66
C ALA A 590 8.72 -6.17 -22.60
N GLY A 591 7.62 -6.66 -23.16
CA GLY A 591 6.65 -5.82 -23.88
C GLY A 591 5.82 -4.96 -22.93
N PHE A 592 5.22 -3.87 -23.44
CA PHE A 592 4.26 -3.08 -22.67
C PHE A 592 2.90 -3.79 -22.55
N VAL A 593 2.37 -3.84 -21.34
CA VAL A 593 1.05 -4.36 -21.01
C VAL A 593 0.07 -3.19 -20.83
N ASN A 594 -1.04 -3.24 -21.57
CA ASN A 594 -2.13 -2.27 -21.45
C ASN A 594 -2.89 -2.48 -20.12
N GLN A 595 -3.00 -1.41 -19.33
CA GLN A 595 -3.86 -1.40 -18.16
C GLN A 595 -5.31 -1.02 -18.55
N PRO A 596 -6.31 -1.29 -17.68
CA PRO A 596 -7.70 -0.95 -17.95
C PRO A 596 -7.93 0.52 -18.28
N ILE A 597 -8.81 0.79 -19.24
CA ILE A 597 -9.16 2.15 -19.68
C ILE A 597 -9.81 2.93 -18.53
N GLY A 598 -9.40 4.19 -18.36
CA GLY A 598 -9.99 5.14 -17.41
C GLY A 598 -9.57 4.94 -15.96
N LYS A 599 -8.78 3.89 -15.64
CA LYS A 599 -8.24 3.69 -14.31
C LYS A 599 -7.03 4.58 -14.08
N LEU A 600 -7.23 5.67 -13.36
CA LEU A 600 -6.21 6.70 -13.10
C LEU A 600 -5.05 6.20 -12.26
N ASP A 601 -5.31 5.21 -11.39
CA ASP A 601 -4.32 4.64 -10.49
C ASP A 601 -3.65 3.41 -11.10
N LEU A 602 -2.33 3.35 -10.99
CA LEU A 602 -1.52 2.16 -11.25
C LEU A 602 -0.80 1.77 -9.96
N SER A 603 -1.04 0.55 -9.49
CA SER A 603 -0.36 -0.01 -8.32
C SER A 603 0.49 -1.20 -8.73
N VAL A 604 1.77 -1.18 -8.38
CA VAL A 604 2.70 -2.29 -8.57
C VAL A 604 3.24 -2.69 -7.20
N SER A 605 3.02 -3.96 -6.83
CA SER A 605 3.34 -4.45 -5.50
C SER A 605 4.84 -4.51 -5.20
N ASN A 606 5.65 -4.78 -6.24
CA ASN A 606 7.11 -4.92 -6.16
C ASN A 606 7.74 -4.50 -7.49
N ILE A 607 8.61 -3.49 -7.48
CA ILE A 607 9.64 -3.32 -8.50
C ILE A 607 10.72 -4.36 -8.20
N VAL A 608 10.95 -5.30 -9.12
CA VAL A 608 11.76 -6.50 -8.86
C VAL A 608 13.25 -6.17 -8.96
N SER A 609 14.06 -6.99 -9.65
CA SER A 609 15.49 -6.74 -9.86
C SER A 609 15.80 -5.91 -11.11
N LEU A 610 14.78 -5.53 -11.89
CA LEU A 610 14.91 -4.81 -13.15
C LEU A 610 14.07 -3.53 -13.13
N ASP A 611 14.45 -2.58 -13.98
CA ASP A 611 13.78 -1.29 -14.10
C ASP A 611 12.37 -1.42 -14.71
N ASP A 612 11.43 -0.68 -14.12
CA ASP A 612 10.05 -0.56 -14.61
C ASP A 612 9.90 0.69 -15.49
N THR A 613 8.99 0.63 -16.45
CA THR A 613 8.54 1.81 -17.20
C THR A 613 7.02 1.89 -17.19
N ALA A 614 6.48 2.98 -16.66
CA ALA A 614 5.06 3.30 -16.66
C ALA A 614 4.79 4.52 -17.55
N ILE A 615 3.93 4.37 -18.55
CA ILE A 615 3.53 5.45 -19.47
C ILE A 615 2.06 5.78 -19.25
N ALA A 616 1.77 7.01 -18.82
CA ALA A 616 0.42 7.55 -18.82
C ALA A 616 0.03 7.92 -20.26
N ARG A 617 -0.84 7.12 -20.87
CA ARG A 617 -1.34 7.39 -22.23
C ARG A 617 -2.53 8.33 -22.17
N TYR A 618 -2.44 9.41 -22.93
CA TYR A 618 -3.45 10.44 -23.09
C TYR A 618 -3.95 10.49 -24.53
N VAL A 619 -5.19 10.95 -24.70
CA VAL A 619 -5.81 11.24 -26.00
C VAL A 619 -6.49 12.60 -25.95
N ILE A 620 -6.71 13.23 -27.10
CA ILE A 620 -7.36 14.55 -27.14
C ILE A 620 -8.76 14.45 -26.50
N ARG A 621 -9.10 15.40 -25.62
CA ARG A 621 -10.45 15.57 -25.08
C ARG A 621 -11.32 16.31 -26.10
N ARG A 622 -12.46 15.75 -26.43
CA ARG A 622 -13.47 16.35 -27.31
C ARG A 622 -14.67 16.85 -26.51
N VAL A 623 -15.35 17.85 -27.07
CA VAL A 623 -16.48 18.52 -26.44
C VAL A 623 -17.74 18.22 -27.24
N LEU A 624 -18.78 17.75 -26.57
CA LEU A 624 -20.12 17.63 -27.13
C LEU A 624 -21.04 18.62 -26.43
N ASN A 625 -21.56 19.59 -27.17
CA ASN A 625 -22.63 20.47 -26.71
C ASN A 625 -23.97 19.91 -27.18
N VAL A 626 -24.85 19.61 -26.23
CA VAL A 626 -26.20 19.12 -26.51
C VAL A 626 -27.19 20.22 -26.16
N ARG A 627 -27.97 20.63 -27.15
CA ARG A 627 -28.97 21.68 -27.02
C ARG A 627 -30.31 21.22 -27.56
N SER A 628 -31.34 22.01 -27.29
CA SER A 628 -32.63 21.89 -27.96
C SER A 628 -32.99 23.21 -28.64
N LEU A 629 -33.64 23.12 -29.80
CA LEU A 629 -34.23 24.26 -30.49
C LEU A 629 -35.76 24.16 -30.39
N TYR A 630 -36.41 25.29 -30.11
CA TYR A 630 -37.85 25.38 -29.92
C TYR A 630 -38.37 24.41 -28.83
N ALA A 631 -37.56 24.16 -27.81
CA ALA A 631 -37.94 23.49 -26.57
C ALA A 631 -36.83 23.76 -25.56
N SER A 632 -37.19 23.80 -24.27
CA SER A 632 -36.24 23.96 -23.15
C SER A 632 -36.27 22.72 -22.26
N ASN A 633 -35.19 22.49 -21.51
CA ASN A 633 -35.09 21.41 -20.52
C ASN A 633 -35.41 20.01 -21.08
N VAL A 634 -35.07 19.74 -22.34
CA VAL A 634 -35.34 18.45 -22.98
C VAL A 634 -34.41 17.39 -22.37
N PRO A 635 -34.93 16.31 -21.74
CA PRO A 635 -34.09 15.28 -21.16
C PRO A 635 -33.54 14.37 -22.26
N ILE A 636 -32.24 14.48 -22.54
CA ILE A 636 -31.53 13.64 -23.51
C ILE A 636 -30.80 12.52 -22.79
N THR A 637 -30.98 11.29 -23.28
CA THR A 637 -30.16 10.15 -22.83
C THR A 637 -28.93 10.00 -23.72
N VAL A 638 -27.83 9.56 -23.11
CA VAL A 638 -26.54 9.34 -23.78
C VAL A 638 -26.14 7.90 -23.54
N SER A 639 -25.69 7.15 -24.55
CA SER A 639 -25.38 5.72 -24.40
C SER A 639 -24.18 5.45 -23.48
N VAL A 640 -23.19 6.35 -23.45
CA VAL A 640 -21.94 6.21 -22.70
C VAL A 640 -21.73 7.36 -21.71
N THR A 641 -21.13 7.03 -20.57
CA THR A 641 -20.67 8.02 -19.59
C THR A 641 -19.47 8.79 -20.15
N ASP A 642 -19.43 10.09 -19.87
CA ASP A 642 -18.34 10.99 -20.22
C ASP A 642 -17.13 10.81 -19.27
N ILE A 643 -16.01 11.50 -19.55
CA ILE A 643 -14.79 11.33 -18.74
C ILE A 643 -14.95 11.80 -17.29
N ASN A 644 -15.96 12.64 -16.99
CA ASN A 644 -16.26 13.15 -15.66
C ASN A 644 -17.30 12.29 -14.91
N GLY A 645 -17.65 11.12 -15.44
CA GLY A 645 -18.65 10.25 -14.82
C GLY A 645 -20.10 10.67 -15.08
N LYS A 646 -20.36 11.65 -15.98
CA LYS A 646 -21.71 12.13 -16.29
C LYS A 646 -22.27 11.45 -17.54
N LYS A 647 -23.59 11.24 -17.58
CA LYS A 647 -24.27 10.57 -18.71
C LYS A 647 -25.43 11.42 -19.24
N ASN A 648 -26.67 11.14 -18.84
CA ASN A 648 -27.88 11.85 -19.28
C ASN A 648 -27.92 13.32 -18.80
N GLY A 649 -28.71 14.17 -19.44
CA GLY A 649 -28.89 15.56 -19.02
C GLY A 649 -30.10 16.25 -19.65
N ALA A 650 -30.63 17.27 -18.99
CA ALA A 650 -31.60 18.20 -19.57
C ALA A 650 -30.87 19.29 -20.37
N THR A 651 -31.33 19.59 -21.59
CA THR A 651 -30.71 20.61 -22.44
C THR A 651 -30.84 22.01 -21.82
N ASN A 652 -29.83 22.87 -21.92
CA ASN A 652 -28.54 22.68 -22.60
C ASN A 652 -27.48 22.08 -21.66
N PHE A 653 -26.67 21.15 -22.15
CA PHE A 653 -25.55 20.60 -21.39
C PHE A 653 -24.34 20.27 -22.26
N THR A 654 -23.17 20.20 -21.63
CA THR A 654 -21.91 19.81 -22.27
C THR A 654 -21.41 18.47 -21.71
N ARG A 655 -20.78 17.65 -22.56
CA ARG A 655 -20.10 16.41 -22.19
C ARG A 655 -18.70 16.37 -22.77
N PHE A 656 -17.80 15.69 -22.07
CA PHE A 656 -16.39 15.58 -22.48
C PHE A 656 -16.02 14.13 -22.74
N TYR A 657 -15.51 13.86 -23.93
CA TYR A 657 -15.18 12.50 -24.36
C TYR A 657 -13.74 12.38 -24.80
N ARG A 658 -13.24 11.15 -24.82
CA ARG A 658 -11.96 10.84 -25.46
C ARG A 658 -12.13 10.90 -26.98
N ASN A 659 -11.06 11.26 -27.69
CA ASN A 659 -11.05 11.24 -29.15
C ASN A 659 -11.46 9.86 -29.70
N ALA A 660 -12.23 9.85 -30.78
CA ALA A 660 -12.81 8.68 -31.43
C ALA A 660 -13.82 7.87 -30.59
N GLN A 661 -14.24 8.35 -29.42
CA GLN A 661 -15.31 7.69 -28.67
C GLN A 661 -16.64 7.83 -29.42
N ALA A 662 -17.27 6.69 -29.71
CA ALA A 662 -18.61 6.65 -30.30
C ALA A 662 -19.68 6.69 -29.20
N LEU A 663 -20.77 7.41 -29.46
CA LEU A 663 -21.93 7.52 -28.58
C LEU A 663 -23.21 7.68 -29.36
N THR A 664 -24.33 7.44 -28.69
CA THR A 664 -25.67 7.66 -29.23
C THR A 664 -26.43 8.58 -28.27
N LEU A 665 -27.03 9.64 -28.82
CA LEU A 665 -27.99 10.49 -28.13
C LEU A 665 -29.40 10.04 -28.47
N THR A 666 -30.31 10.05 -27.49
CA THR A 666 -31.73 9.78 -27.74
C THR A 666 -32.59 10.88 -27.15
N ALA A 667 -33.42 11.46 -28.00
CA ALA A 667 -34.40 12.49 -27.63
C ALA A 667 -35.78 11.88 -27.36
N PRO A 668 -36.55 12.40 -26.38
CA PRO A 668 -37.95 12.03 -26.18
C PRO A 668 -38.80 12.38 -27.41
N ALA A 669 -39.83 11.59 -27.68
CA ALA A 669 -40.72 11.85 -28.82
C ALA A 669 -41.51 13.16 -28.67
N ILE A 670 -41.87 13.53 -27.44
CA ILE A 670 -42.70 14.70 -27.12
C ILE A 670 -42.15 15.38 -25.87
N VAL A 671 -42.07 16.72 -25.88
CA VAL A 671 -41.78 17.55 -24.70
C VAL A 671 -42.63 18.81 -24.77
N GLY A 672 -43.35 19.15 -23.69
CA GLY A 672 -44.13 20.39 -23.61
C GLY A 672 -45.17 20.57 -24.74
N GLY A 673 -45.80 19.47 -25.19
CA GLY A 673 -46.75 19.48 -26.31
C GLY A 673 -46.13 19.54 -27.71
N ARG A 674 -44.80 19.63 -27.81
CA ARG A 674 -44.06 19.69 -29.08
C ARG A 674 -43.50 18.32 -29.42
N ARG A 675 -43.55 17.95 -30.70
CA ARG A 675 -43.02 16.67 -31.21
C ARG A 675 -41.58 16.84 -31.66
N PHE A 676 -40.78 15.79 -31.48
CA PHE A 676 -39.43 15.72 -32.02
C PHE A 676 -39.49 15.72 -33.55
N TYR A 677 -38.78 16.66 -34.18
CA TYR A 677 -38.72 16.78 -35.64
C TYR A 677 -37.48 16.09 -36.19
N ARG A 678 -36.28 16.48 -35.73
CA ARG A 678 -34.99 15.91 -36.17
C ARG A 678 -33.85 16.31 -35.24
N TRP A 679 -32.71 15.67 -35.43
CA TRP A 679 -31.43 16.16 -34.94
C TRP A 679 -30.77 17.10 -35.96
N ARG A 680 -30.01 18.08 -35.47
CA ARG A 680 -28.97 18.76 -36.25
C ARG A 680 -27.61 18.50 -35.61
N LEU A 681 -26.65 18.06 -36.40
CA LEU A 681 -25.27 17.88 -35.95
C LEU A 681 -24.39 18.91 -36.66
N ASN A 682 -23.72 19.77 -35.91
CA ASN A 682 -22.88 20.85 -36.44
C ASN A 682 -23.61 21.68 -37.51
N ASN A 683 -24.85 22.09 -37.21
CA ASN A 683 -25.77 22.78 -38.11
C ASN A 683 -26.32 21.97 -39.30
N ALA A 684 -25.79 20.78 -39.60
CA ALA A 684 -26.29 19.91 -40.66
C ALA A 684 -27.51 19.10 -40.22
N ASN A 685 -28.56 19.11 -41.05
CA ASN A 685 -29.79 18.36 -40.79
C ASN A 685 -29.56 16.86 -40.88
N GLN A 686 -30.02 16.13 -39.87
CA GLN A 686 -30.11 14.67 -39.89
C GLN A 686 -31.51 14.24 -40.36
N PRO A 687 -31.70 12.97 -40.78
CA PRO A 687 -33.00 12.47 -41.22
C PRO A 687 -34.13 12.79 -40.22
N ALA A 688 -35.26 13.27 -40.74
CA ALA A 688 -36.40 13.62 -39.91
C ALA A 688 -37.01 12.38 -39.24
N GLY A 689 -37.58 12.56 -38.05
CA GLY A 689 -38.24 11.49 -37.28
C GLY A 689 -37.30 10.54 -36.53
N ASN A 690 -36.00 10.48 -36.86
CA ASN A 690 -35.07 9.63 -36.12
C ASN A 690 -34.70 10.26 -34.77
N LYS A 691 -35.26 9.71 -33.70
CA LYS A 691 -35.02 10.15 -32.31
C LYS A 691 -33.60 9.89 -31.81
N THR A 692 -32.83 9.07 -32.51
CA THR A 692 -31.45 8.72 -32.15
C THR A 692 -30.44 9.42 -33.03
N LEU A 693 -29.29 9.78 -32.46
CA LEU A 693 -28.15 10.36 -33.18
C LEU A 693 -26.86 9.66 -32.76
N SER A 694 -26.21 8.99 -33.71
CA SER A 694 -24.86 8.45 -33.52
C SER A 694 -23.80 9.53 -33.77
N VAL A 695 -22.90 9.73 -32.82
CA VAL A 695 -21.82 10.71 -32.89
C VAL A 695 -20.49 10.01 -32.61
N SER A 696 -19.51 10.21 -33.49
CA SER A 696 -18.12 9.82 -33.23
C SER A 696 -17.33 11.06 -32.84
N MET A 697 -16.78 11.08 -31.63
CA MET A 697 -16.13 12.26 -31.07
C MET A 697 -14.73 12.46 -31.67
N THR A 698 -14.65 12.96 -32.89
CA THR A 698 -13.39 13.28 -33.60
C THR A 698 -13.11 14.78 -33.64
N ALA A 699 -14.10 15.62 -33.32
CA ALA A 699 -14.01 17.06 -33.19
C ALA A 699 -14.92 17.56 -32.07
N THR A 700 -14.97 18.88 -31.86
CA THR A 700 -16.06 19.48 -31.08
C THR A 700 -17.34 19.36 -31.88
N HIS A 701 -18.39 18.84 -31.25
CA HIS A 701 -19.70 18.68 -31.87
C HIS A 701 -20.76 19.49 -31.13
N THR A 702 -21.71 20.02 -31.89
CA THR A 702 -22.96 20.58 -31.36
C THR A 702 -24.13 19.79 -31.92
N ALA A 703 -24.90 19.16 -31.05
CA ALA A 703 -26.08 18.37 -31.38
C ALA A 703 -27.34 19.09 -30.88
N ASP A 704 -28.20 19.52 -31.80
CA ASP A 704 -29.45 20.20 -31.51
C ASP A 704 -30.63 19.24 -31.73
N ALA A 705 -31.40 18.96 -30.68
CA ALA A 705 -32.70 18.30 -30.80
C ALA A 705 -33.75 19.35 -31.21
N VAL A 706 -34.31 19.22 -32.41
CA VAL A 706 -35.29 20.16 -32.94
C VAL A 706 -36.69 19.66 -32.64
N TYR A 707 -37.50 20.49 -31.98
CA TYR A 707 -38.90 20.21 -31.69
C TYR A 707 -39.81 21.21 -32.42
N GLY A 708 -41.06 20.85 -32.63
CA GLY A 708 -42.08 21.75 -33.19
C GLY A 708 -43.50 21.24 -32.96
N TYR A 709 -44.49 22.07 -33.26
CA TYR A 709 -45.87 21.63 -33.35
C TYR A 709 -46.11 21.04 -34.73
N GLN A 710 -46.76 19.88 -34.79
CA GLN A 710 -47.15 19.26 -36.04
C GLN A 710 -48.67 19.30 -36.17
N THR A 711 -49.16 20.02 -37.17
CA THR A 711 -50.56 19.96 -37.59
C THR A 711 -50.66 18.92 -38.68
N VAL A 712 -51.44 17.86 -38.44
CA VAL A 712 -51.66 16.80 -39.44
C VAL A 712 -52.60 17.35 -40.52
N GLY A 713 -52.18 17.27 -41.77
CA GLY A 713 -53.04 17.59 -42.91
C GLY A 713 -54.03 16.46 -43.16
N THR A 714 -55.26 16.81 -43.58
CA THR A 714 -56.34 15.83 -43.76
C THR A 714 -57.17 16.14 -44.99
N TYR A 715 -57.73 15.09 -45.60
CA TYR A 715 -58.78 15.22 -46.62
C TYR A 715 -60.11 14.73 -46.05
N ALA A 716 -61.19 15.46 -46.31
CA ALA A 716 -62.55 15.03 -46.05
C ALA A 716 -63.41 15.25 -47.29
N SER A 717 -64.00 14.17 -47.82
CA SER A 717 -64.94 14.25 -48.94
C SER A 717 -66.32 14.67 -48.43
N PHE A 718 -67.00 15.55 -49.16
CA PHE A 718 -68.38 15.95 -48.85
C PHE A 718 -69.18 16.26 -50.12
N GLY A 719 -70.51 16.25 -49.97
CA GLY A 719 -71.41 16.33 -51.10
C GLY A 719 -71.39 15.07 -51.97
N VAL A 720 -72.16 15.12 -53.05
CA VAL A 720 -72.22 14.06 -54.07
C VAL A 720 -72.11 14.67 -55.45
N GLY A 721 -71.52 13.92 -56.38
CA GLY A 721 -71.57 14.29 -57.79
C GLY A 721 -72.97 14.13 -58.36
N CYS A 722 -73.20 14.70 -59.54
CA CYS A 722 -74.46 14.51 -60.28
C CYS A 722 -74.29 13.53 -61.44
N ALA A 723 -75.38 12.89 -61.86
CA ALA A 723 -75.34 11.91 -62.95
C ALA A 723 -74.89 12.56 -64.27
N GLY A 724 -73.92 11.92 -64.92
CA GLY A 724 -73.36 12.32 -66.22
C GLY A 724 -73.40 11.20 -67.26
N SER A 725 -72.87 11.48 -68.45
CA SER A 725 -72.89 10.58 -69.60
C SER A 725 -72.08 9.29 -69.40
N ASN A 726 -71.20 9.25 -68.39
CA ASN A 726 -70.29 8.14 -68.08
C ASN A 726 -70.39 7.71 -66.60
N GLY A 727 -71.58 7.87 -66.00
CA GLY A 727 -71.82 7.62 -64.58
C GLY A 727 -71.82 8.91 -63.74
N THR A 728 -71.77 8.78 -62.42
CA THR A 728 -71.66 9.94 -61.51
C THR A 728 -70.19 10.26 -61.28
N PRO A 729 -69.67 11.42 -61.73
CA PRO A 729 -68.30 11.81 -61.50
C PRO A 729 -67.99 11.88 -60.01
N SER A 730 -66.80 11.43 -59.61
CA SER A 730 -66.32 11.51 -58.23
C SER A 730 -64.85 11.91 -58.17
N GLN A 731 -64.49 12.68 -57.15
CA GLN A 731 -63.13 13.11 -56.87
C GLN A 731 -62.59 12.39 -55.64
N LYS A 732 -61.30 12.02 -55.67
CA LYS A 732 -60.51 11.54 -54.53
C LYS A 732 -59.22 12.35 -54.41
N ALA A 733 -58.67 12.42 -53.20
CA ALA A 733 -57.37 13.04 -52.94
C ALA A 733 -56.40 12.02 -52.31
N SER A 734 -55.12 12.19 -52.58
CA SER A 734 -54.04 11.33 -52.10
C SER A 734 -52.74 12.13 -51.93
N GLY A 735 -51.73 11.51 -51.33
CA GLY A 735 -50.51 12.20 -50.90
C GLY A 735 -50.69 12.93 -49.57
N THR A 736 -49.63 13.58 -49.09
CA THR A 736 -49.65 14.29 -47.80
C THR A 736 -50.01 15.77 -48.04
N PRO A 737 -51.15 16.27 -47.54
CA PRO A 737 -51.53 17.68 -47.69
C PRO A 737 -50.82 18.53 -46.64
N GLU A 738 -49.50 18.56 -46.68
CA GLU A 738 -48.67 19.44 -45.86
C GLU A 738 -47.95 20.47 -46.74
N VAL A 739 -47.66 21.64 -46.19
CA VAL A 739 -46.89 22.68 -46.89
C VAL A 739 -45.56 22.10 -47.43
N GLY A 740 -45.21 22.44 -48.68
CA GLY A 740 -44.04 21.90 -49.37
C GLY A 740 -44.21 20.51 -50.00
N PHE A 741 -45.36 19.86 -49.82
CA PHE A 741 -45.72 18.62 -50.52
C PHE A 741 -46.71 18.88 -51.66
N THR A 742 -46.90 17.85 -52.50
CA THR A 742 -47.77 17.92 -53.68
C THR A 742 -48.91 16.89 -53.55
N PRO A 743 -50.06 17.29 -52.97
CA PRO A 743 -51.33 16.59 -53.11
C PRO A 743 -51.67 16.19 -54.54
N VAL A 744 -52.34 15.05 -54.69
CA VAL A 744 -52.86 14.57 -55.97
C VAL A 744 -54.37 14.36 -55.88
N TYR A 745 -55.09 15.02 -56.78
CA TYR A 745 -56.54 14.95 -56.94
C TYR A 745 -56.90 14.16 -58.18
N SER A 746 -57.74 13.15 -58.01
CA SER A 746 -58.13 12.22 -59.08
C SER A 746 -59.63 12.27 -59.30
N LEU A 747 -60.02 12.47 -60.55
CA LEU A 747 -61.38 12.35 -61.06
C LEU A 747 -61.60 10.92 -61.59
N VAL A 748 -62.75 10.33 -61.28
CA VAL A 748 -63.24 9.09 -61.88
C VAL A 748 -64.68 9.26 -62.38
N ASN A 749 -65.07 8.47 -63.38
CA ASN A 749 -66.40 8.49 -64.01
C ASN A 749 -66.80 9.87 -64.57
N GLY A 750 -65.82 10.71 -64.92
CA GLY A 750 -66.07 11.90 -65.72
C GLY A 750 -66.45 11.53 -67.16
N PRO A 751 -66.96 12.48 -67.96
CA PRO A 751 -67.24 12.26 -69.38
C PRO A 751 -65.95 11.82 -70.09
N ILE A 752 -66.02 10.85 -71.00
CA ILE A 752 -64.82 10.33 -71.69
C ILE A 752 -64.22 11.38 -72.63
N GLN A 753 -62.89 11.49 -72.66
CA GLN A 753 -62.15 12.39 -73.57
C GLN A 753 -62.67 13.84 -73.58
N SER A 754 -63.05 14.36 -72.42
CA SER A 754 -63.62 15.69 -72.24
C SER A 754 -62.75 16.55 -71.32
N ALA A 755 -63.00 17.86 -71.34
CA ALA A 755 -62.35 18.80 -70.42
C ALA A 755 -63.00 18.73 -69.03
N ALA A 756 -62.19 18.56 -67.99
CA ALA A 756 -62.61 18.74 -66.60
C ALA A 756 -61.87 19.94 -65.99
N LEU A 757 -62.61 20.96 -65.58
CA LEU A 757 -62.09 22.12 -64.87
C LEU A 757 -61.91 21.76 -63.40
N PHE A 758 -60.69 21.90 -62.87
CA PHE A 758 -60.48 21.79 -61.43
C PHE A 758 -60.76 23.15 -60.78
N SER A 759 -61.84 23.19 -60.01
CA SER A 759 -62.13 24.31 -59.11
C SER A 759 -61.49 24.04 -57.75
N PHE A 760 -60.98 25.09 -57.13
CA PHE A 760 -60.74 25.14 -55.71
C PHE A 760 -61.32 26.42 -55.13
N GLY A 761 -61.58 26.43 -53.84
CA GLY A 761 -62.16 27.57 -53.14
C GLY A 761 -61.73 27.61 -51.68
N PHE A 762 -61.94 28.74 -51.01
CA PHE A 762 -61.66 28.94 -49.59
C PHE A 762 -62.92 29.00 -48.72
N SER A 763 -64.10 28.87 -49.33
CA SER A 763 -65.41 28.90 -48.69
C SER A 763 -66.32 27.81 -49.26
N ARG A 764 -66.90 27.00 -48.38
CA ARG A 764 -67.97 26.06 -48.71
C ARG A 764 -69.37 26.54 -48.35
N THR A 765 -69.50 27.80 -47.93
CA THR A 765 -70.77 28.35 -47.40
C THR A 765 -71.32 29.50 -48.23
N ALA A 766 -70.45 30.23 -48.93
CA ALA A 766 -70.85 31.29 -49.83
C ALA A 766 -69.83 31.52 -50.94
N TRP A 767 -70.32 31.78 -52.15
CA TRP A 767 -69.58 32.31 -53.29
C TRP A 767 -70.07 33.74 -53.56
N GLY A 768 -69.38 34.73 -52.99
CA GLY A 768 -69.87 36.12 -52.96
C GLY A 768 -71.18 36.23 -52.17
N LYS A 769 -72.29 36.61 -52.83
CA LYS A 769 -73.63 36.67 -52.23
C LYS A 769 -74.44 35.37 -52.41
N ILE A 770 -73.88 34.35 -53.07
CA ILE A 770 -74.57 33.10 -53.40
C ILE A 770 -74.30 32.08 -52.28
N PRO A 771 -75.31 31.58 -51.56
CA PRO A 771 -75.13 30.49 -50.60
C PRO A 771 -74.66 29.20 -51.27
N LEU A 772 -73.76 28.47 -50.62
CA LEU A 772 -73.28 27.17 -51.07
C LEU A 772 -73.81 26.04 -50.15
N PRO A 773 -74.18 24.87 -50.69
CA PRO A 773 -74.09 24.49 -52.10
C PRO A 773 -75.07 25.23 -53.02
N PHE A 774 -74.59 25.68 -54.18
CA PHE A 774 -75.44 26.29 -55.21
C PHE A 774 -75.86 25.23 -56.22
N LEU A 775 -77.15 24.92 -56.27
CA LEU A 775 -77.71 23.99 -57.24
C LEU A 775 -77.88 24.69 -58.59
N LEU A 776 -77.28 24.15 -59.65
CA LEU A 776 -77.47 24.67 -60.99
C LEU A 776 -78.95 24.55 -61.40
N PRO A 777 -79.64 25.66 -61.75
CA PRO A 777 -81.07 25.68 -62.03
C PRO A 777 -81.47 24.62 -63.07
N GLY A 778 -82.45 23.79 -62.73
CA GLY A 778 -82.94 22.71 -63.62
C GLY A 778 -82.07 21.45 -63.65
N THR A 779 -81.09 21.31 -62.75
CA THR A 779 -80.23 20.11 -62.66
C THR A 779 -80.14 19.57 -61.22
N LYS A 780 -79.45 18.43 -61.04
CA LYS A 780 -79.04 17.92 -59.73
C LYS A 780 -77.58 18.24 -59.39
N CYS A 781 -76.90 19.07 -60.19
CA CYS A 781 -75.49 19.40 -60.04
C CYS A 781 -75.31 20.58 -59.08
N ALA A 782 -74.52 20.36 -58.03
CA ALA A 782 -74.28 21.36 -57.00
C ALA A 782 -72.81 21.80 -57.03
N VAL A 783 -72.63 23.13 -57.01
CA VAL A 783 -71.35 23.77 -56.73
C VAL A 783 -71.15 23.81 -55.23
N TYR A 784 -70.07 23.23 -54.72
CA TYR A 784 -69.83 23.12 -53.27
C TYR A 784 -68.81 24.13 -52.73
N ASN A 785 -68.01 24.78 -53.58
CA ASN A 785 -67.00 25.76 -53.19
C ASN A 785 -67.13 27.08 -53.98
N ASP A 786 -66.50 28.14 -53.47
CA ASP A 786 -66.32 29.39 -54.21
C ASP A 786 -65.31 29.20 -55.35
N LEU A 787 -65.84 29.20 -56.57
CA LEU A 787 -65.17 28.68 -57.76
C LEU A 787 -63.95 29.49 -58.23
N VAL A 788 -62.77 29.21 -57.67
CA VAL A 788 -61.48 29.63 -58.24
C VAL A 788 -60.96 28.52 -59.14
N PHE A 789 -60.91 28.77 -60.45
CA PHE A 789 -60.52 27.76 -61.42
C PHE A 789 -59.00 27.70 -61.62
N THR A 790 -58.49 26.49 -61.79
CA THR A 790 -57.13 26.18 -62.26
C THR A 790 -57.22 25.37 -63.56
N PRO A 791 -56.14 24.79 -64.13
CA PRO A 791 -56.17 24.35 -65.52
C PRO A 791 -57.22 23.26 -65.78
N ALA A 792 -57.76 23.26 -66.99
CA ALA A 792 -58.55 22.14 -67.49
C ALA A 792 -57.66 20.90 -67.61
N VAL A 793 -58.10 19.80 -67.00
CA VAL A 793 -57.43 18.50 -67.11
C VAL A 793 -58.28 17.61 -68.02
N PRO A 794 -57.72 17.06 -69.12
CA PRO A 794 -58.48 16.18 -70.00
C PRO A 794 -58.73 14.84 -69.31
N THR A 795 -59.95 14.32 -69.41
CA THR A 795 -60.25 12.94 -69.02
C THR A 795 -59.75 11.97 -70.08
N ASN A 796 -59.31 10.79 -69.66
CA ASN A 796 -58.90 9.73 -70.57
C ASN A 796 -60.12 8.97 -71.17
N ARG A 797 -59.85 7.90 -71.93
CA ARG A 797 -60.91 7.06 -72.55
C ARG A 797 -61.84 6.38 -71.55
N ASN A 798 -61.47 6.31 -70.27
CA ASN A 798 -62.28 5.74 -69.20
C ASN A 798 -62.98 6.84 -68.36
N GLY A 799 -62.79 8.12 -68.70
CA GLY A 799 -63.36 9.23 -67.94
C GLY A 799 -62.57 9.64 -66.70
N ASN A 800 -61.31 9.22 -66.56
CA ASN A 800 -60.47 9.56 -65.40
C ASN A 800 -59.50 10.69 -65.72
N ALA A 801 -59.21 11.53 -64.74
CA ALA A 801 -58.19 12.59 -64.82
C ALA A 801 -57.44 12.74 -63.48
N THR A 802 -56.23 13.28 -63.50
CA THR A 802 -55.44 13.53 -62.28
C THR A 802 -54.78 14.90 -62.33
N LEU A 803 -54.81 15.63 -61.21
CA LEU A 803 -54.15 16.92 -61.02
C LEU A 803 -53.22 16.86 -59.80
N SER A 804 -51.99 17.30 -59.97
CA SER A 804 -51.04 17.48 -58.87
C SER A 804 -50.97 18.95 -58.49
N LEU A 805 -51.22 19.27 -57.22
CA LEU A 805 -51.26 20.65 -56.73
C LEU A 805 -50.14 20.86 -55.69
N PRO A 806 -49.02 21.51 -56.04
CA PRO A 806 -47.94 21.76 -55.09
C PRO A 806 -48.38 22.80 -54.05
N LEU A 807 -48.32 22.44 -52.77
CA LEU A 807 -48.57 23.36 -51.67
C LEU A 807 -47.30 24.16 -51.39
N PRO A 808 -47.34 25.51 -51.43
CA PRO A 808 -46.16 26.31 -51.15
C PRO A 808 -45.74 26.13 -49.69
N ASN A 809 -44.42 26.15 -49.43
CA ASN A 809 -43.86 25.94 -48.10
C ASN A 809 -44.00 27.19 -47.21
N ILE A 810 -45.24 27.59 -46.92
CA ILE A 810 -45.59 28.81 -46.20
C ILE A 810 -46.32 28.45 -44.90
N ALA A 811 -45.70 28.74 -43.75
CA ALA A 811 -46.23 28.37 -42.44
C ALA A 811 -47.64 28.93 -42.15
N ALA A 812 -48.00 30.09 -42.71
CA ALA A 812 -49.32 30.70 -42.54
C ALA A 812 -50.48 29.88 -43.13
N LEU A 813 -50.19 28.93 -44.04
CA LEU A 813 -51.18 28.01 -44.59
C LEU A 813 -51.48 26.82 -43.67
N ILE A 814 -50.62 26.54 -42.69
CA ILE A 814 -50.79 25.40 -41.80
C ILE A 814 -52.07 25.61 -40.95
N GLY A 815 -52.97 24.63 -41.01
CA GLY A 815 -54.28 24.65 -40.38
C GLY A 815 -55.39 25.27 -41.22
N GLN A 816 -55.05 25.93 -42.34
CA GLN A 816 -56.06 26.48 -43.27
C GLN A 816 -56.71 25.38 -44.08
N HIS A 817 -57.92 25.65 -44.54
CA HIS A 817 -58.71 24.76 -45.37
C HIS A 817 -58.88 25.33 -46.77
N TYR A 818 -58.85 24.47 -47.78
CA TYR A 818 -59.38 24.77 -49.11
C TYR A 818 -60.22 23.60 -49.60
N TYR A 819 -61.19 23.93 -50.44
CA TYR A 819 -62.18 23.03 -50.99
C TYR A 819 -61.85 22.82 -52.47
N SER A 820 -62.17 21.66 -53.04
CA SER A 820 -61.84 21.35 -54.42
C SER A 820 -62.84 20.41 -55.07
N GLN A 821 -63.23 20.73 -56.30
CA GLN A 821 -64.24 19.99 -57.06
C GLN A 821 -63.89 20.01 -58.55
N PHE A 822 -64.07 18.89 -59.25
CA PHE A 822 -64.02 18.88 -60.71
C PHE A 822 -65.39 19.22 -61.30
N ILE A 823 -65.38 20.15 -62.26
CA ILE A 823 -66.52 20.49 -63.11
C ILE A 823 -66.21 20.01 -64.52
N CYS A 824 -66.92 19.00 -64.98
CA CYS A 824 -66.68 18.35 -66.25
C CYS A 824 -67.61 18.91 -67.33
N VAL A 825 -67.06 19.17 -68.52
CA VAL A 825 -67.85 19.50 -69.70
C VAL A 825 -68.55 18.23 -70.18
N ASP A 826 -69.86 18.17 -70.04
CA ASP A 826 -70.71 17.02 -70.38
C ASP A 826 -72.00 17.48 -71.08
N PRO A 827 -71.93 17.83 -72.38
CA PRO A 827 -73.08 18.36 -73.12
C PRO A 827 -74.30 17.43 -73.16
N LYS A 828 -74.11 16.14 -72.88
CA LYS A 828 -75.17 15.12 -72.93
C LYS A 828 -75.87 14.91 -71.58
N ALA A 829 -75.34 15.46 -70.48
CA ALA A 829 -75.86 15.17 -69.14
C ALA A 829 -77.09 15.99 -68.75
N ASN A 830 -77.14 17.28 -69.11
CA ASN A 830 -78.23 18.19 -68.74
C ASN A 830 -78.18 19.49 -69.58
N SER A 831 -79.15 20.38 -69.37
CA SER A 831 -79.29 21.66 -70.09
C SER A 831 -78.12 22.63 -69.93
N TRP A 832 -77.28 22.46 -68.91
CA TRP A 832 -76.06 23.27 -68.71
C TRP A 832 -74.83 22.66 -69.37
N GLY A 833 -74.90 21.40 -69.80
CA GLY A 833 -73.78 20.68 -70.38
C GLY A 833 -72.61 20.48 -69.40
N LEU A 834 -72.88 20.44 -68.09
CA LEU A 834 -71.87 20.31 -67.04
C LEU A 834 -72.24 19.20 -66.05
N THR A 835 -71.25 18.43 -65.61
CA THR A 835 -71.36 17.53 -64.47
C THR A 835 -70.32 17.85 -63.42
N MET A 836 -70.59 17.51 -62.17
CA MET A 836 -69.75 17.88 -61.03
C MET A 836 -69.49 16.66 -60.15
N THR A 837 -68.33 16.66 -59.48
CA THR A 837 -67.98 15.64 -58.49
C THR A 837 -68.53 15.97 -57.10
N ASN A 838 -68.33 15.07 -56.13
CA ASN A 838 -68.19 15.48 -54.73
C ASN A 838 -67.03 16.48 -54.57
N ASP A 839 -67.02 17.23 -53.47
CA ASP A 839 -65.94 18.15 -53.13
C ASP A 839 -65.01 17.51 -52.08
N ILE A 840 -63.77 18.01 -51.98
CA ILE A 840 -62.79 17.62 -50.97
C ILE A 840 -62.34 18.84 -50.18
N ASP A 841 -62.70 18.83 -48.89
CA ASP A 841 -62.14 19.68 -47.85
C ASP A 841 -60.72 19.21 -47.53
N THR A 842 -59.74 20.03 -47.89
CA THR A 842 -58.33 19.78 -47.62
C THR A 842 -57.84 20.71 -46.51
N LYS A 843 -57.56 20.14 -45.34
CA LYS A 843 -56.83 20.83 -44.28
C LYS A 843 -55.34 20.74 -44.55
N ILE A 844 -54.69 21.88 -44.72
CA ILE A 844 -53.24 21.95 -44.90
C ILE A 844 -52.53 21.70 -43.56
N GLY A 845 -51.63 20.73 -43.52
CA GLY A 845 -50.78 20.44 -42.38
C GLY A 845 -49.35 20.97 -42.52
N GLY A 846 -48.52 20.67 -41.54
CA GLY A 846 -47.10 21.00 -41.55
C GLY A 846 -46.51 21.20 -40.16
N TRP A 847 -45.23 21.58 -40.14
CA TRP A 847 -44.48 21.85 -38.91
C TRP A 847 -44.38 23.35 -38.62
N VAL A 848 -44.69 23.72 -37.39
CA VAL A 848 -44.52 25.08 -36.87
C VAL A 848 -43.42 25.08 -35.81
N PHE A 849 -42.38 25.88 -36.04
CA PHE A 849 -41.24 26.06 -35.14
C PHE A 849 -41.33 27.46 -34.52
N GLN A 850 -41.67 27.54 -33.22
CA GLN A 850 -41.87 28.80 -32.50
C GLN A 850 -41.10 28.86 -31.20
#